data_AF-A0A091KNI2-F1
#
_entry.id   AF-A0A091KNI2-F1
#
_cell.length_a   1.000
_cell.length_b   1.000
_cell.length_c   1.000
_cell.angle_alpha   90.00
_cell.angle_beta   90.00
_cell.angle_gamma   90.00
#
_symmetry.space_group_name_H-M   'P 1'
#
loop_
_entity.id
_entity.type
_entity.pdbx_description
1 polymer ?
#
loop_
_entity_poly.entity_id
_entity_poly.type
_entity_poly.pdbx_seq_one_letter_code
_entity_poly.pdbx_strand_id
1 'polypeptide(L)'
;QEDIYMYGGKIETNNGNVTDELWIFNIHSQTWSTRTPAVLVHGQQYAVEGHSAHIVELDSRDVVMIIIFGYSAIYGYTSIVQEYSIRSNSWLVPETKGAIVQGGYGHTSVYDEMTKSIYVHGGYKALPGNKYGLVDDLYRYEVNTRTWTILKESGFARYLHSAVLINGAMLIFGGNTHNDTSLSNGAKCFSADFLAYDIACDEWKILPKPNLHRDVNRFGHTAVVSNGSMYIFGGFSSVLLNDILVYKPPNCEAFRDEELCKNARPGIRCLWNKKHCESWESGHANNILRAKCPKKTAAADDRCYRYADCASCTANTNGCQWCDDKKCISANSNCSMAVKNYTKCHVRNEQICNKLTSCKSCSLHLNCQWDQRQQECQALPAHLCGEGWSHIGDACLRINSSRESYDNAKLYCYNLSGNLASLTTSKEVEFVLDEIQKYTLQKISPWVGLRKINISYWGWDDMSPFTNTTLQWLPGEPNDSGFCAYLERAEVAGLKANPCTAMADGLVCEKPVVSPNQNARPCKKPCSLRTTCSNCTSNGMECMWCSSTKRCVDSNAYIISFPYGQCLEWQTATCSPQNCSGLRTCGQCLEQPGCGWCNDPSNTGKGQCLEGSSRGPMKPVGTHSSEMVLDAGLCPKEKNYEWSFIQCPACQCNGHSTCINSNVCDQCKNLTTGKQCETCMPGYYGDPTNGGQCT
;
A
#
# COMPACT_ATOMS: atom_id res chain seq x y z
N GLN A 1 18.63 17.38 16.91
CA GLN A 1 17.89 17.41 15.63
C GLN A 1 17.44 18.85 15.43
N GLU A 2 17.87 19.51 14.37
CA GLU A 2 17.57 20.95 14.13
C GLU A 2 16.34 21.15 13.24
N ASP A 3 15.97 20.12 12.48
CA ASP A 3 14.92 20.13 11.48
C ASP A 3 13.90 19.00 11.73
N ILE A 4 12.64 19.26 11.39
CA ILE A 4 11.55 18.27 11.30
C ILE A 4 11.25 18.03 9.83
N TYR A 5 11.18 16.77 9.43
CA TYR A 5 10.88 16.35 8.07
C TYR A 5 9.46 15.81 8.00
N MET A 6 8.69 16.26 7.02
CA MET A 6 7.33 15.83 6.76
C MET A 6 7.21 15.44 5.30
N TYR A 7 6.80 14.19 5.05
CA TYR A 7 6.69 13.63 3.71
C TYR A 7 5.27 13.18 3.43
N GLY A 8 4.80 13.44 2.21
CA GLY A 8 3.55 12.91 1.69
C GLY A 8 2.31 13.38 2.47
N GLY A 9 1.39 12.45 2.72
CA GLY A 9 0.08 12.77 3.26
C GLY A 9 -0.87 13.24 2.16
N LYS A 10 -1.89 14.01 2.54
CA LYS A 10 -2.98 14.38 1.64
C LYS A 10 -3.36 15.83 1.85
N ILE A 11 -3.53 16.54 0.73
CA ILE A 11 -3.91 17.94 0.73
C ILE A 11 -5.40 18.04 0.44
N GLU A 12 -6.16 18.66 1.34
CA GLU A 12 -7.59 18.95 1.15
C GLU A 12 -7.79 20.12 0.18
N THR A 13 -7.56 19.86 -1.11
CA THR A 13 -8.00 20.70 -2.23
C THR A 13 -9.19 20.07 -2.93
N ASN A 14 -9.82 20.76 -3.90
CA ASN A 14 -10.94 20.24 -4.68
C ASN A 14 -10.68 18.86 -5.33
N ASN A 15 -9.40 18.48 -5.55
CA ASN A 15 -9.03 17.18 -6.11
C ASN A 15 -8.59 16.18 -5.03
N GLY A 16 -8.31 16.61 -3.79
CA GLY A 16 -8.03 15.74 -2.65
C GLY A 16 -6.90 14.73 -2.87
N ASN A 17 -5.77 15.20 -3.40
CA ASN A 17 -4.67 14.35 -3.83
C ASN A 17 -3.74 13.95 -2.67
N VAL A 18 -3.35 12.68 -2.68
CA VAL A 18 -2.18 12.18 -1.93
C VAL A 18 -0.94 12.78 -2.58
N THR A 19 -0.06 13.35 -1.77
CA THR A 19 1.13 14.07 -2.24
C THR A 19 2.42 13.29 -1.95
N ASP A 20 3.48 13.63 -2.67
CA ASP A 20 4.86 13.22 -2.45
C ASP A 20 5.75 14.41 -2.02
N GLU A 21 5.15 15.54 -1.66
CA GLU A 21 5.87 16.71 -1.18
C GLU A 21 6.72 16.39 0.07
N LEU A 22 7.94 16.94 0.09
CA LEU A 22 8.84 16.91 1.23
C LEU A 22 8.98 18.33 1.81
N TRP A 23 8.51 18.48 3.04
CA TRP A 23 8.57 19.71 3.81
C TRP A 23 9.57 19.58 4.95
N ILE A 24 10.35 20.63 5.15
CA ILE A 24 11.33 20.74 6.22
C ILE A 24 10.98 21.96 7.06
N PHE A 25 10.76 21.73 8.35
CA PHE A 25 10.59 22.79 9.34
C PHE A 25 11.86 22.93 10.16
N ASN A 26 12.51 24.08 10.05
CA ASN A 26 13.65 24.39 10.91
C ASN A 26 13.15 24.88 12.27
N ILE A 27 13.59 24.20 13.34
CA ILE A 27 13.08 24.45 14.70
C ILE A 27 13.56 25.81 15.22
N HIS A 28 14.78 26.22 14.88
CA HIS A 28 15.37 27.47 15.38
C HIS A 28 14.76 28.70 14.70
N SER A 29 14.64 28.70 13.37
CA SER A 29 14.06 29.81 12.62
C SER A 29 12.53 29.77 12.55
N GLN A 30 11.91 28.64 12.91
CA GLN A 30 10.47 28.39 12.82
C GLN A 30 9.91 28.58 11.40
N THR A 31 10.70 28.23 10.38
CA THR A 31 10.33 28.40 8.97
C THR A 31 10.17 27.07 8.27
N TRP A 32 9.14 26.98 7.43
CA TRP A 32 8.94 25.87 6.49
C TRP A 32 9.68 26.13 5.18
N SER A 33 10.23 25.07 4.61
CA SER A 33 10.78 25.06 3.26
C SER A 33 10.43 23.73 2.57
N THR A 34 10.25 23.77 1.26
CA THR A 34 10.07 22.56 0.46
C THR A 34 11.41 22.09 -0.10
N ARG A 35 11.55 20.78 -0.26
CA ARG A 35 12.69 20.17 -0.96
C ARG A 35 12.20 19.27 -2.07
N THR A 36 12.89 19.30 -3.19
CA THR A 36 12.71 18.38 -4.30
C THR A 36 13.91 17.45 -4.36
N PRO A 37 13.76 16.16 -3.99
CA PRO A 37 14.83 15.18 -4.06
C PRO A 37 15.23 14.85 -5.51
N ALA A 38 16.50 14.55 -5.74
CA ALA A 38 16.94 13.92 -6.98
C ALA A 38 16.60 12.43 -6.96
N VAL A 39 15.79 11.97 -7.92
CA VAL A 39 15.39 10.56 -8.02
C VAL A 39 16.45 9.79 -8.82
N LEU A 40 17.09 8.79 -8.19
CA LEU A 40 18.14 7.99 -8.83
C LEU A 40 17.54 6.95 -9.80
N VAL A 41 18.35 6.51 -10.79
CA VAL A 41 18.04 5.82 -12.07
C VAL A 41 17.08 4.60 -12.04
N HIS A 42 16.62 4.15 -10.86
CA HIS A 42 15.62 3.07 -10.70
C HIS A 42 14.51 3.36 -9.67
N GLY A 43 14.33 4.61 -9.22
CA GLY A 43 13.28 4.97 -8.26
C GLY A 43 12.10 5.65 -8.93
N GLN A 44 10.88 5.25 -8.56
CA GLN A 44 9.74 6.16 -8.61
C GLN A 44 9.49 6.64 -7.17
N GLN A 45 9.35 7.95 -6.99
CA GLN A 45 8.89 8.51 -5.72
C GLN A 45 7.38 8.27 -5.62
N TYR A 46 6.93 7.65 -4.53
CA TYR A 46 5.52 7.30 -4.34
C TYR A 46 4.87 8.28 -3.39
N ALA A 47 3.87 9.00 -3.90
CA ALA A 47 2.92 9.76 -3.10
C ALA A 47 2.09 8.80 -2.23
N VAL A 48 2.22 8.94 -0.91
CA VAL A 48 1.60 8.02 0.06
C VAL A 48 1.01 8.74 1.27
N GLU A 49 -0.13 8.25 1.75
CA GLU A 49 -0.74 8.63 3.02
C GLU A 49 -0.90 7.43 3.97
N GLY A 50 -1.03 7.70 5.27
CA GLY A 50 -1.14 6.66 6.32
C GLY A 50 0.07 5.74 6.40
N HIS A 51 1.22 6.21 5.93
CA HIS A 51 2.53 5.57 6.07
C HIS A 51 3.13 5.90 7.44
N SER A 52 4.24 5.25 7.77
CA SER A 52 5.09 5.64 8.89
C SER A 52 6.50 6.00 8.40
N ALA A 53 7.21 6.85 9.15
CA ALA A 53 8.53 7.31 8.76
C ALA A 53 9.49 7.37 9.95
N HIS A 54 10.76 7.06 9.72
CA HIS A 54 11.83 7.10 10.72
C HIS A 54 13.09 7.72 10.13
N ILE A 55 13.73 8.62 10.89
CA ILE A 55 15.09 9.09 10.58
C ILE A 55 16.06 8.15 11.28
N VAL A 56 16.93 7.51 10.49
CA VAL A 56 17.88 6.51 10.99
C VAL A 56 19.28 6.79 10.47
N GLU A 57 20.28 6.42 11.27
CA GLU A 57 21.68 6.42 10.86
C GLU A 57 22.09 5.00 10.45
N LEU A 58 22.53 4.87 9.20
CA LEU A 58 23.09 3.64 8.64
C LEU A 58 24.51 3.37 9.17
N ASP A 59 25.02 2.15 9.01
CA ASP A 59 26.40 1.82 9.38
C ASP A 59 27.45 2.64 8.60
N SER A 60 27.08 3.16 7.42
CA SER A 60 27.90 4.11 6.65
C SER A 60 27.96 5.52 7.25
N ARG A 61 27.23 5.78 8.33
CA ARG A 61 26.98 7.12 8.93
C ARG A 61 26.20 8.07 8.03
N ASP A 62 25.51 7.53 7.04
CA ASP A 62 24.51 8.27 6.29
C ASP A 62 23.21 8.31 7.08
N VAL A 63 22.62 9.50 7.13
CA VAL A 63 21.32 9.70 7.77
C VAL A 63 20.26 9.68 6.68
N VAL A 64 19.35 8.72 6.79
CA VAL A 64 18.28 8.50 5.84
C VAL A 64 16.92 8.58 6.54
N MET A 65 15.93 9.11 5.84
CA MET A 65 14.53 8.98 6.23
C MET A 65 13.96 7.77 5.50
N ILE A 66 13.46 6.80 6.27
CA ILE A 66 12.82 5.58 5.76
C ILE A 66 11.32 5.74 5.85
N ILE A 67 10.63 5.55 4.74
CA ILE A 67 9.18 5.59 4.62
C ILE A 67 8.69 4.16 4.44
N ILE A 68 7.80 3.71 5.32
CA ILE A 68 7.26 2.35 5.31
C ILE A 68 5.80 2.38 4.85
N PHE A 69 5.54 1.68 3.74
CA PHE A 69 4.19 1.39 3.22
C PHE A 69 3.33 2.64 2.99
N GLY A 70 2.01 2.51 3.14
CA GLY A 70 1.02 3.56 2.92
C GLY A 70 0.01 3.22 1.83
N TYR A 71 -0.88 4.17 1.55
CA TYR A 71 -1.81 4.12 0.44
C TYR A 71 -1.48 5.20 -0.59
N SER A 72 -1.47 4.82 -1.85
CA SER A 72 -1.34 5.73 -2.98
C SER A 72 -2.61 5.74 -3.81
N ALA A 73 -3.07 6.94 -4.15
CA ALA A 73 -4.23 7.14 -5.02
C ALA A 73 -4.07 6.57 -6.44
N ILE A 74 -2.83 6.25 -6.86
CA ILE A 74 -2.50 5.70 -8.18
C ILE A 74 -2.09 4.23 -8.07
N TYR A 75 -1.29 3.89 -7.06
CA TYR A 75 -0.67 2.56 -6.91
C TYR A 75 -1.39 1.65 -5.93
N GLY A 76 -2.43 2.13 -5.23
CA GLY A 76 -3.18 1.37 -4.24
C GLY A 76 -2.40 1.22 -2.93
N TYR A 77 -2.64 0.12 -2.22
CA TYR A 77 -1.89 -0.22 -1.01
C TYR A 77 -0.48 -0.65 -1.40
N THR A 78 0.52 0.04 -0.87
CA THR A 78 1.92 -0.21 -1.19
C THR A 78 2.63 -1.01 -0.10
N SER A 79 3.44 -1.99 -0.52
CA SER A 79 4.36 -2.77 0.32
C SER A 79 5.81 -2.27 0.20
N ILE A 80 6.01 -1.10 -0.41
CA ILE A 80 7.32 -0.56 -0.76
C ILE A 80 7.93 0.19 0.45
N VAL A 81 9.24 0.05 0.59
CA VAL A 81 10.08 0.91 1.44
C VAL A 81 10.67 2.01 0.55
N GLN A 82 10.68 3.25 1.01
CA GLN A 82 11.37 4.35 0.32
C GLN A 82 12.44 4.93 1.22
N GLU A 83 13.60 5.27 0.67
CA GLU A 83 14.73 5.85 1.39
C GLU A 83 15.05 7.23 0.80
N TYR A 84 15.03 8.25 1.65
CA TYR A 84 15.51 9.60 1.34
C TYR A 84 16.82 9.86 2.07
N SER A 85 17.90 10.04 1.31
CA SER A 85 19.18 10.45 1.86
C SER A 85 19.18 11.95 2.10
N ILE A 86 19.28 12.34 3.37
CA ILE A 86 19.23 13.74 3.79
C ILE A 86 20.45 14.51 3.28
N ARG A 87 21.64 13.89 3.34
CA ARG A 87 22.91 14.54 2.97
C ARG A 87 23.02 14.78 1.46
N SER A 88 22.66 13.79 0.65
CA SER A 88 22.76 13.89 -0.82
C SER A 88 21.49 14.41 -1.49
N ASN A 89 20.41 14.65 -0.72
CA ASN A 89 19.09 15.02 -1.24
C ASN A 89 18.62 14.07 -2.35
N SER A 90 18.79 12.76 -2.14
CA SER A 90 18.47 11.74 -3.15
C SER A 90 17.41 10.77 -2.66
N TRP A 91 16.52 10.38 -3.56
CA TRP A 91 15.44 9.42 -3.31
C TRP A 91 15.73 8.09 -4.01
N LEU A 92 15.52 6.99 -3.32
CA LEU A 92 15.62 5.64 -3.89
C LEU A 92 14.60 4.68 -3.27
N VAL A 93 14.24 3.65 -4.02
CA VAL A 93 13.43 2.53 -3.55
C VAL A 93 14.35 1.31 -3.45
N PRO A 94 14.75 0.89 -2.23
CA PRO A 94 15.69 -0.21 -2.07
C PRO A 94 15.04 -1.57 -2.39
N GLU A 95 15.82 -2.48 -2.95
CA GLU A 95 15.46 -3.90 -2.96
C GLU A 95 15.49 -4.47 -1.54
N THR A 96 14.44 -5.20 -1.18
CA THR A 96 14.30 -5.82 0.15
C THR A 96 14.45 -7.33 0.07
N LYS A 97 15.01 -7.93 1.13
CA LYS A 97 15.25 -9.38 1.25
C LYS A 97 14.42 -9.98 2.38
N GLY A 98 14.42 -11.31 2.49
CA GLY A 98 13.72 -12.02 3.56
C GLY A 98 12.25 -12.24 3.24
N ALA A 99 11.38 -12.00 4.21
CA ALA A 99 9.94 -12.24 4.06
C ALA A 99 9.29 -11.32 3.02
N ILE A 100 8.30 -11.86 2.29
CA ILE A 100 7.52 -11.10 1.30
C ILE A 100 6.35 -10.42 2.03
N VAL A 101 6.60 -9.23 2.56
CA VAL A 101 5.65 -8.48 3.38
C VAL A 101 4.52 -7.87 2.54
N GLN A 102 3.34 -7.74 3.15
CA GLN A 102 2.22 -6.97 2.62
C GLN A 102 2.09 -5.69 3.43
N GLY A 103 2.26 -4.54 2.78
CA GLY A 103 2.06 -3.22 3.39
C GLY A 103 0.59 -2.79 3.37
N GLY A 104 0.31 -1.71 4.08
CA GLY A 104 -1.04 -1.16 4.19
C GLY A 104 -1.06 0.24 4.77
N TYR A 105 -2.26 0.68 5.14
CA TYR A 105 -2.57 2.01 5.66
C TYR A 105 -2.77 2.01 7.18
N GLY A 106 -2.33 3.06 7.87
CA GLY A 106 -2.66 3.30 9.28
C GLY A 106 -2.06 2.27 10.23
N HIS A 107 -0.95 1.65 9.83
CA HIS A 107 -0.11 0.85 10.72
C HIS A 107 0.70 1.77 11.65
N THR A 108 1.28 1.21 12.70
CA THR A 108 2.29 1.93 13.50
C THR A 108 3.65 1.31 13.28
N SER A 109 4.69 2.10 13.52
CA SER A 109 6.04 1.55 13.59
C SER A 109 6.90 2.27 14.61
N VAL A 110 7.85 1.54 15.16
CA VAL A 110 8.83 2.05 16.13
C VAL A 110 10.23 1.62 15.70
N TYR A 111 11.20 2.52 15.85
CA TYR A 111 12.61 2.25 15.56
C TYR A 111 13.35 1.90 16.84
N ASP A 112 14.04 0.76 16.84
CA ASP A 112 15.00 0.39 17.87
C ASP A 112 16.42 0.67 17.35
N GLU A 113 17.05 1.68 17.95
CA GLU A 113 18.41 2.09 17.58
C GLU A 113 19.44 0.99 17.89
N MET A 114 19.20 0.16 18.91
CA MET A 114 20.14 -0.86 19.35
C MET A 114 20.24 -2.02 18.38
N THR A 115 19.10 -2.48 17.87
CA THR A 115 19.03 -3.57 16.87
C THR A 115 18.98 -3.05 15.43
N LYS A 116 19.05 -1.73 15.24
CA LYS A 116 18.90 -1.06 13.94
C LYS A 116 17.70 -1.59 13.15
N SER A 117 16.59 -1.79 13.86
CA SER A 117 15.39 -2.44 13.31
C SER A 117 14.15 -1.58 13.51
N ILE A 118 13.29 -1.55 12.50
CA ILE A 118 11.97 -0.94 12.54
C ILE A 118 10.93 -2.04 12.74
N TYR A 119 10.11 -1.93 13.77
CA TYR A 119 9.01 -2.85 14.05
C TYR A 119 7.71 -2.24 13.53
N VAL A 120 6.94 -2.98 12.73
CA VAL A 120 5.73 -2.48 12.04
C VAL A 120 4.55 -3.35 12.44
N HIS A 121 3.52 -2.76 13.06
CA HIS A 121 2.38 -3.49 13.60
C HIS A 121 1.04 -3.03 13.01
N GLY A 122 0.21 -4.02 12.68
CA GLY A 122 -1.19 -3.84 12.31
C GLY A 122 -1.40 -3.05 11.02
N GLY A 123 -2.50 -2.32 10.97
CA GLY A 123 -2.96 -1.54 9.82
C GLY A 123 -4.12 -2.19 9.08
N TYR A 124 -4.51 -1.53 7.99
CA TYR A 124 -5.52 -2.00 7.05
C TYR A 124 -4.83 -2.37 5.73
N LYS A 125 -4.97 -3.63 5.30
CA LYS A 125 -4.21 -4.20 4.17
C LYS A 125 -5.13 -4.76 3.09
N ALA A 126 -4.61 -4.82 1.87
CA ALA A 126 -5.14 -5.68 0.82
C ALA A 126 -4.60 -7.10 1.03
N LEU A 127 -5.51 -8.07 1.10
CA LEU A 127 -5.26 -9.48 1.32
C LEU A 127 -5.55 -10.26 0.02
N PRO A 128 -4.98 -11.47 -0.15
CA PRO A 128 -5.25 -12.30 -1.32
C PRO A 128 -6.75 -12.54 -1.55
N GLY A 129 -7.17 -12.64 -2.82
CA GLY A 129 -8.57 -12.83 -3.18
C GLY A 129 -9.39 -11.53 -3.15
N ASN A 130 -8.75 -10.36 -3.36
CA ASN A 130 -9.36 -9.04 -3.27
C ASN A 130 -10.12 -8.75 -1.97
N LYS A 131 -9.60 -9.29 -0.87
CA LYS A 131 -10.13 -9.02 0.46
C LYS A 131 -9.39 -7.86 1.07
N TYR A 132 -10.08 -7.01 1.80
CA TYR A 132 -9.48 -5.91 2.52
C TYR A 132 -9.88 -6.01 3.98
N GLY A 133 -8.96 -5.71 4.88
CA GLY A 133 -9.26 -5.83 6.29
C GLY A 133 -8.14 -5.41 7.22
N LEU A 134 -8.51 -5.38 8.50
CA LEU A 134 -7.59 -5.19 9.61
C LEU A 134 -6.69 -6.42 9.78
N VAL A 135 -5.43 -6.17 10.11
CA VAL A 135 -4.47 -7.23 10.43
C VAL A 135 -3.82 -7.01 11.79
N ASP A 136 -3.27 -8.09 12.34
CA ASP A 136 -2.52 -8.17 13.60
C ASP A 136 -1.05 -8.56 13.39
N ASP A 137 -0.58 -8.52 12.14
CA ASP A 137 0.79 -8.81 11.75
C ASP A 137 1.79 -7.92 12.49
N LEU A 138 2.95 -8.49 12.81
CA LEU A 138 4.14 -7.77 13.25
C LEU A 138 5.31 -8.11 12.33
N TYR A 139 5.91 -7.09 11.74
CA TYR A 139 7.12 -7.23 10.94
C TYR A 139 8.30 -6.54 11.61
N ARG A 140 9.49 -7.08 11.40
CA ARG A 140 10.77 -6.43 11.70
C ARG A 140 11.51 -6.17 10.40
N TYR A 141 11.85 -4.91 10.16
CA TYR A 141 12.71 -4.47 9.07
C TYR A 141 14.09 -4.12 9.62
N GLU A 142 15.09 -4.91 9.27
CA GLU A 142 16.47 -4.63 9.65
C GLU A 142 17.09 -3.67 8.63
N VAL A 143 17.42 -2.47 9.09
CA VAL A 143 17.68 -1.30 8.23
C VAL A 143 18.89 -1.50 7.34
N ASN A 144 20.02 -1.92 7.92
CA ASN A 144 21.29 -2.03 7.19
C ASN A 144 21.27 -3.14 6.12
N THR A 145 20.62 -4.27 6.43
CA THR A 145 20.54 -5.42 5.52
C THR A 145 19.33 -5.37 4.59
N ARG A 146 18.39 -4.44 4.85
CA ARG A 146 17.10 -4.28 4.15
C ARG A 146 16.30 -5.58 4.17
N THR A 147 16.33 -6.28 5.30
CA THR A 147 15.75 -7.61 5.45
C THR A 147 14.48 -7.57 6.29
N TRP A 148 13.40 -8.14 5.76
CA TRP A 148 12.15 -8.34 6.47
C TRP A 148 12.13 -9.69 7.18
N THR A 149 11.66 -9.68 8.43
CA THR A 149 11.32 -10.89 9.21
C THR A 149 9.90 -10.78 9.74
N ILE A 150 9.11 -11.85 9.62
CA ILE A 150 7.78 -11.94 10.23
C ILE A 150 7.91 -12.38 11.69
N LEU A 151 7.32 -11.60 12.59
CA LEU A 151 7.33 -11.85 14.03
C LEU A 151 5.99 -12.46 14.49
N LYS A 152 5.91 -12.82 15.78
CA LYS A 152 4.67 -13.34 16.36
C LYS A 152 3.55 -12.31 16.28
N GLU A 153 2.38 -12.74 15.81
CA GLU A 153 1.19 -11.89 15.67
C GLU A 153 0.59 -11.54 17.03
N SER A 154 -0.06 -10.38 17.12
CA SER A 154 -0.65 -9.93 18.39
C SER A 154 -1.95 -10.65 18.75
N GLY A 155 -2.69 -11.16 17.77
CA GLY A 155 -4.06 -11.66 17.93
C GLY A 155 -5.11 -10.55 17.97
N PHE A 156 -4.72 -9.27 17.83
CA PHE A 156 -5.59 -8.11 18.01
C PHE A 156 -5.50 -7.13 16.84
N ALA A 157 -6.18 -7.47 15.75
CA ALA A 157 -6.16 -6.69 14.51
C ALA A 157 -6.69 -5.26 14.71
N ARG A 158 -5.95 -4.26 14.20
CA ARG A 158 -6.25 -2.84 14.41
C ARG A 158 -5.51 -1.92 13.44
N TYR A 159 -6.06 -0.74 13.20
CA TYR A 159 -5.40 0.37 12.47
C TYR A 159 -5.63 1.71 13.18
N LEU A 160 -4.87 2.74 12.80
CA LEU A 160 -4.87 4.07 13.43
C LEU A 160 -4.71 4.00 14.97
N HIS A 161 -3.93 3.04 15.44
CA HIS A 161 -3.43 2.99 16.82
C HIS A 161 -2.15 3.81 16.92
N SER A 162 -1.60 3.97 18.12
CA SER A 162 -0.26 4.51 18.32
C SER A 162 0.65 3.46 18.95
N ALA A 163 1.96 3.56 18.70
CA ALA A 163 2.95 2.71 19.32
C ALA A 163 4.19 3.53 19.73
N VAL A 164 4.82 3.12 20.82
CA VAL A 164 6.11 3.65 21.28
C VAL A 164 7.03 2.52 21.73
N LEU A 165 8.34 2.75 21.71
CA LEU A 165 9.32 1.82 22.27
C LEU A 165 9.89 2.41 23.56
N ILE A 166 9.78 1.67 24.67
CA ILE A 166 10.38 2.06 25.95
C ILE A 166 11.09 0.85 26.54
N ASN A 167 12.40 0.95 26.78
CA ASN A 167 13.20 -0.09 27.44
C ASN A 167 12.94 -1.50 26.88
N GLY A 168 13.03 -1.69 25.55
CA GLY A 168 12.85 -3.00 24.90
C GLY A 168 11.40 -3.53 24.87
N ALA A 169 10.42 -2.73 25.29
CA ALA A 169 9.01 -3.05 25.17
C ALA A 169 8.33 -2.10 24.16
N MET A 170 7.76 -2.66 23.10
CA MET A 170 6.88 -1.92 22.19
C MET A 170 5.48 -1.87 22.81
N LEU A 171 5.02 -0.66 23.12
CA LEU A 171 3.74 -0.38 23.76
C LEU A 171 2.75 0.13 22.72
N ILE A 172 1.57 -0.47 22.63
CA ILE A 172 0.53 -0.13 21.64
C ILE A 172 -0.75 0.24 22.36
N PHE A 173 -1.28 1.43 22.07
CA PHE A 173 -2.50 1.93 22.69
C PHE A 173 -3.61 2.21 21.67
N GLY A 174 -4.82 1.77 22.02
CA GLY A 174 -6.06 2.05 21.30
C GLY A 174 -6.07 1.60 19.84
N GLY A 175 -6.68 2.41 18.98
CA GLY A 175 -6.91 2.10 17.57
C GLY A 175 -8.33 1.65 17.28
N ASN A 176 -8.61 1.48 16.00
CA ASN A 176 -9.88 0.95 15.53
C ASN A 176 -9.72 -0.55 15.27
N THR A 177 -10.46 -1.33 16.05
CA THR A 177 -10.48 -2.80 16.04
C THR A 177 -11.69 -3.35 15.28
N HIS A 178 -12.50 -2.46 14.70
CA HIS A 178 -13.77 -2.81 14.09
C HIS A 178 -13.60 -3.09 12.59
N ASN A 179 -14.04 -4.26 12.15
CA ASN A 179 -14.03 -4.66 10.74
C ASN A 179 -15.46 -4.68 10.19
N ASP A 180 -16.08 -3.52 10.01
CA ASP A 180 -17.49 -3.45 9.57
C ASP A 180 -17.62 -3.38 8.05
N THR A 181 -18.34 -4.36 7.50
CA THR A 181 -19.09 -4.23 6.25
C THR A 181 -20.34 -3.36 6.48
N SER A 182 -20.93 -2.86 5.40
CA SER A 182 -22.02 -1.87 5.34
C SER A 182 -23.36 -2.23 6.03
N LEU A 183 -23.42 -3.25 6.90
CA LEU A 183 -24.64 -3.85 7.44
C LEU A 183 -24.69 -4.02 8.97
N SER A 184 -23.78 -3.42 9.74
CA SER A 184 -23.73 -3.63 11.19
C SER A 184 -24.43 -2.54 12.00
N ASN A 185 -25.37 -2.97 12.83
CA ASN A 185 -25.95 -2.18 13.92
C ASN A 185 -25.16 -2.47 15.22
N GLY A 186 -24.20 -1.61 15.58
CA GLY A 186 -23.92 -1.35 17.00
C GLY A 186 -22.61 -1.83 17.64
N ALA A 187 -21.46 -1.82 16.95
CA ALA A 187 -20.16 -2.01 17.61
C ALA A 187 -19.36 -0.70 17.75
N LYS A 188 -18.61 -0.54 18.85
CA LYS A 188 -17.73 0.62 19.10
C LYS A 188 -16.46 0.53 18.23
N CYS A 189 -16.23 1.51 17.36
CA CYS A 189 -15.06 1.58 16.45
C CYS A 189 -13.73 1.95 17.13
N PHE A 190 -13.72 2.18 18.44
CA PHE A 190 -12.58 2.74 19.16
C PHE A 190 -12.23 1.84 20.35
N SER A 191 -10.96 1.48 20.47
CA SER A 191 -10.45 0.62 21.55
C SER A 191 -9.64 1.42 22.57
N ALA A 192 -9.65 0.95 23.81
CA ALA A 192 -8.75 1.39 24.89
C ALA A 192 -7.76 0.27 25.27
N ASP A 193 -7.63 -0.77 24.44
CA ASP A 193 -6.71 -1.86 24.70
C ASP A 193 -5.28 -1.33 24.75
N PHE A 194 -4.52 -1.91 25.66
CA PHE A 194 -3.13 -1.57 25.84
C PHE A 194 -2.30 -2.85 25.74
N LEU A 195 -1.43 -2.94 24.75
CA LEU A 195 -0.62 -4.12 24.47
C LEU A 195 0.86 -3.79 24.71
N ALA A 196 1.61 -4.78 25.17
CA ALA A 196 3.05 -4.73 25.27
C ALA A 196 3.65 -5.92 24.51
N TYR A 197 4.59 -5.63 23.64
CA TYR A 197 5.40 -6.60 22.93
C TYR A 197 6.85 -6.53 23.41
N ASP A 198 7.36 -7.64 23.93
CA ASP A 198 8.76 -7.79 24.33
C ASP A 198 9.60 -8.12 23.09
N ILE A 199 10.41 -7.17 22.62
CA ILE A 199 11.18 -7.33 21.38
C ILE A 199 12.27 -8.40 21.49
N ALA A 200 12.76 -8.67 22.70
CA ALA A 200 13.83 -9.63 22.94
C ALA A 200 13.31 -11.06 22.92
N CYS A 201 12.10 -11.29 23.46
CA CYS A 201 11.49 -12.61 23.54
C CYS A 201 10.42 -12.89 22.49
N ASP A 202 10.00 -11.89 21.73
CA ASP A 202 8.94 -12.01 20.72
C ASP A 202 7.64 -12.54 21.34
N GLU A 203 7.22 -11.86 22.40
CA GLU A 203 6.05 -12.21 23.20
C GLU A 203 5.13 -11.00 23.41
N TRP A 204 3.84 -11.24 23.16
CA TRP A 204 2.77 -10.30 23.44
C TRP A 204 2.18 -10.51 24.84
N LYS A 205 1.83 -9.40 25.49
CA LYS A 205 1.01 -9.35 26.70
C LYS A 205 0.01 -8.21 26.62
N ILE A 206 -1.17 -8.45 27.16
CA ILE A 206 -2.18 -7.41 27.35
C ILE A 206 -1.87 -6.73 28.67
N LEU A 207 -1.72 -5.41 28.65
CA LEU A 207 -1.57 -4.60 29.85
C LEU A 207 -2.93 -4.33 30.49
N PRO A 208 -3.00 -4.18 31.82
CA PRO A 208 -4.22 -3.78 32.50
C PRO A 208 -4.76 -2.48 31.92
N LYS A 209 -6.09 -2.39 31.79
CA LYS A 209 -6.74 -1.14 31.37
C LYS A 209 -6.39 -0.02 32.38
N PRO A 210 -6.10 1.19 31.91
CA PRO A 210 -5.78 2.30 32.80
C PRO A 210 -6.97 2.59 33.71
N ASN A 211 -6.72 2.66 35.03
CA ASN A 211 -7.74 2.96 36.03
C ASN A 211 -8.03 4.46 36.06
N LEU A 212 -8.74 4.93 35.03
CA LEU A 212 -9.11 6.34 34.84
C LEU A 212 -10.62 6.50 35.02
N HIS A 213 -11.03 7.66 35.54
CA HIS A 213 -12.44 7.98 35.79
C HIS A 213 -13.30 8.13 34.51
N ARG A 214 -12.69 8.11 33.32
CA ARG A 214 -13.35 8.28 32.02
C ARG A 214 -12.88 7.21 31.05
N ASP A 215 -13.76 6.87 30.10
CA ASP A 215 -13.37 6.02 28.98
C ASP A 215 -12.34 6.75 28.11
N VAL A 216 -11.28 6.04 27.73
CA VAL A 216 -10.12 6.61 27.00
C VAL A 216 -9.92 5.95 25.65
N ASN A 217 -10.87 5.13 25.23
CA ASN A 217 -10.99 4.53 23.92
C ASN A 217 -10.80 5.57 22.82
N ARG A 218 -9.93 5.30 21.84
CA ARG A 218 -9.66 6.25 20.75
C ARG A 218 -8.89 5.60 19.61
N PHE A 219 -9.00 6.17 18.42
CA PHE A 219 -8.10 5.90 17.29
C PHE A 219 -7.68 7.21 16.62
N GLY A 220 -6.71 7.17 15.70
CA GLY A 220 -6.21 8.36 15.00
C GLY A 220 -5.45 9.34 15.89
N HIS A 221 -4.95 8.88 17.05
CA HIS A 221 -4.14 9.66 17.98
C HIS A 221 -2.66 9.44 17.71
N THR A 222 -1.82 10.34 18.22
CA THR A 222 -0.36 10.18 18.22
C THR A 222 0.14 9.79 19.61
N ALA A 223 1.24 9.06 19.67
CA ALA A 223 1.97 8.84 20.92
C ALA A 223 3.47 9.05 20.73
N VAL A 224 4.10 9.63 21.74
CA VAL A 224 5.54 9.93 21.76
C VAL A 224 6.14 9.57 23.11
N VAL A 225 7.44 9.24 23.12
CA VAL A 225 8.19 9.05 24.36
C VAL A 225 8.83 10.36 24.76
N SER A 226 8.69 10.75 26.02
CA SER A 226 9.44 11.84 26.62
C SER A 226 9.76 11.51 28.07
N ASN A 227 11.04 11.66 28.45
CA ASN A 227 11.52 11.36 29.80
C ASN A 227 11.08 9.97 30.32
N GLY A 228 11.25 8.93 29.48
CA GLY A 228 10.87 7.55 29.80
C GLY A 228 9.36 7.28 29.95
N SER A 229 8.50 8.25 29.64
CA SER A 229 7.05 8.14 29.72
C SER A 229 6.41 8.24 28.34
N MET A 230 5.31 7.53 28.13
CA MET A 230 4.50 7.61 26.92
C MET A 230 3.46 8.72 27.07
N TYR A 231 3.43 9.65 26.13
CA TYR A 231 2.42 10.70 26.02
C TYR A 231 1.54 10.42 24.82
N ILE A 232 0.23 10.37 25.02
CA ILE A 232 -0.77 10.17 23.98
C ILE A 232 -1.55 11.47 23.83
N PHE A 233 -1.67 11.98 22.61
CA PHE A 233 -2.38 13.22 22.33
C PHE A 233 -3.49 13.02 21.29
N GLY A 234 -4.65 13.56 21.63
CA GLY A 234 -5.80 13.69 20.73
C GLY A 234 -6.41 12.35 20.30
N GLY A 235 -6.80 12.29 19.03
CA GLY A 235 -7.54 11.17 18.44
C GLY A 235 -9.05 11.40 18.38
N PHE A 236 -9.77 10.33 18.05
CA PHE A 236 -11.21 10.36 17.85
C PHE A 236 -11.92 9.30 18.70
N SER A 237 -12.97 9.73 19.40
CA SER A 237 -13.90 8.89 20.17
C SER A 237 -15.31 9.45 20.03
N SER A 238 -15.86 9.38 18.81
CA SER A 238 -17.07 10.09 18.37
C SER A 238 -16.95 11.61 18.29
N VAL A 239 -15.99 12.20 19.01
CA VAL A 239 -15.55 13.58 18.91
C VAL A 239 -14.02 13.61 18.78
N LEU A 240 -13.49 14.69 18.19
CA LEU A 240 -12.06 14.97 18.22
C LEU A 240 -11.65 15.31 19.66
N LEU A 241 -10.58 14.66 20.10
CA LEU A 241 -10.02 14.81 21.43
C LEU A 241 -8.83 15.78 21.39
N ASN A 242 -8.64 16.50 22.48
CA ASN A 242 -7.54 17.44 22.70
C ASN A 242 -6.85 17.20 24.05
N ASP A 243 -7.14 16.08 24.71
CA ASP A 243 -6.52 15.67 25.96
C ASP A 243 -5.16 15.02 25.75
N ILE A 244 -4.37 14.99 26.82
CA ILE A 244 -3.10 14.29 26.91
C ILE A 244 -3.23 13.19 27.96
N LEU A 245 -2.97 11.94 27.58
CA LEU A 245 -2.80 10.83 28.51
C LEU A 245 -1.32 10.55 28.71
N VAL A 246 -0.94 10.23 29.94
CA VAL A 246 0.45 9.89 30.28
C VAL A 246 0.50 8.51 30.90
N TYR A 247 1.28 7.62 30.29
CA TYR A 247 1.65 6.34 30.89
C TYR A 247 3.09 6.40 31.38
N LYS A 248 3.26 6.14 32.67
CA LYS A 248 4.56 6.10 33.35
C LYS A 248 4.91 4.65 33.67
N PRO A 249 5.79 4.00 32.90
CA PRO A 249 6.25 2.67 33.24
C PRO A 249 7.11 2.69 34.53
N PRO A 250 7.28 1.54 35.20
CA PRO A 250 8.24 1.42 36.29
C PRO A 250 9.67 1.73 35.82
N ASN A 251 10.52 2.24 36.72
CA ASN A 251 11.94 2.40 36.45
C ASN A 251 12.68 1.12 36.84
N CYS A 252 13.54 0.60 35.95
CA CYS A 252 14.36 -0.58 36.22
C CYS A 252 15.23 -0.41 37.48
N GLU A 253 15.79 0.78 37.72
CA GLU A 253 16.63 1.06 38.89
C GLU A 253 15.87 0.96 40.23
N ALA A 254 14.54 0.94 40.19
CA ALA A 254 13.72 0.74 41.39
C ALA A 254 13.76 -0.72 41.90
N PHE A 255 14.11 -1.69 41.03
CA PHE A 255 14.21 -3.09 41.43
C PHE A 255 15.58 -3.38 42.05
N ARG A 256 15.57 -3.70 43.35
CA ARG A 256 16.78 -4.05 44.12
C ARG A 256 17.08 -5.54 44.19
N ASP A 257 16.17 -6.36 43.67
CA ASP A 257 16.26 -7.82 43.69
C ASP A 257 16.39 -8.34 42.26
N GLU A 258 17.24 -9.36 42.10
CA GLU A 258 17.55 -9.95 40.80
C GLU A 258 16.32 -10.57 40.13
N GLU A 259 15.46 -11.24 40.89
CA GLU A 259 14.27 -11.90 40.36
C GLU A 259 13.18 -10.89 40.05
N LEU A 260 12.99 -9.86 40.88
CA LEU A 260 12.07 -8.75 40.56
C LEU A 260 12.50 -8.00 39.30
N CYS A 261 13.80 -7.73 39.16
CA CYS A 261 14.35 -7.07 37.97
C CYS A 261 14.10 -7.87 36.69
N LYS A 262 14.42 -9.17 36.70
CA LYS A 262 14.19 -10.06 35.54
C LYS A 262 12.71 -10.25 35.22
N ASN A 263 11.84 -10.13 36.21
CA ASN A 263 10.39 -10.28 36.08
C ASN A 263 9.65 -8.93 35.97
N ALA A 264 10.35 -7.81 35.73
CA ALA A 264 9.75 -6.47 35.61
C ALA A 264 8.74 -6.30 34.45
N ARG A 265 8.67 -7.28 33.54
CA ARG A 265 7.66 -7.39 32.48
C ARG A 265 6.23 -7.58 33.03
N PRO A 266 5.16 -7.23 32.29
CA PRO A 266 5.15 -6.65 30.95
C PRO A 266 5.27 -5.12 30.96
N GLY A 267 5.73 -4.55 29.83
CA GLY A 267 5.75 -3.10 29.59
C GLY A 267 7.11 -2.42 29.74
N ILE A 268 8.08 -3.10 30.36
CA ILE A 268 9.51 -2.75 30.34
C ILE A 268 10.36 -4.02 30.34
N ARG A 269 11.57 -3.93 29.79
CA ARG A 269 12.61 -4.95 29.90
C ARG A 269 13.75 -4.39 30.72
N CYS A 270 14.04 -5.05 31.84
CA CYS A 270 15.16 -4.72 32.71
C CYS A 270 16.21 -5.83 32.71
N LEU A 271 17.46 -5.44 32.92
CA LEU A 271 18.62 -6.33 32.93
C LEU A 271 19.31 -6.25 34.29
N TRP A 272 19.56 -7.41 34.91
CA TRP A 272 20.28 -7.46 36.18
C TRP A 272 21.80 -7.44 35.94
N ASN A 273 22.45 -6.37 36.37
CA ASN A 273 23.89 -6.20 36.28
C ASN A 273 24.56 -6.49 37.63
N LYS A 274 24.61 -7.76 38.03
CA LYS A 274 25.27 -8.33 39.25
C LYS A 274 24.83 -7.76 40.61
N LYS A 275 24.70 -6.44 40.76
CA LYS A 275 24.40 -5.69 41.97
C LYS A 275 23.20 -4.75 41.84
N HIS A 276 22.83 -4.33 40.63
CA HIS A 276 21.71 -3.43 40.40
C HIS A 276 20.99 -3.75 39.09
N CYS A 277 19.76 -3.27 38.99
CA CYS A 277 18.91 -3.43 37.82
C CYS A 277 19.05 -2.22 36.90
N GLU A 278 19.31 -2.47 35.62
CA GLU A 278 19.50 -1.46 34.58
C GLU A 278 18.43 -1.62 33.49
N SER A 279 18.23 -0.57 32.68
CA SER A 279 17.36 -0.63 31.52
C SER A 279 17.94 -1.51 30.41
N TRP A 280 17.06 -1.96 29.50
CA TRP A 280 17.46 -2.65 28.27
C TRP A 280 18.52 -1.88 27.47
N GLU A 281 18.33 -0.56 27.32
CA GLU A 281 19.22 0.32 26.57
C GLU A 281 20.62 0.38 27.21
N SER A 282 20.69 0.56 28.54
CA SER A 282 21.96 0.63 29.27
C SER A 282 22.72 -0.69 29.31
N GLY A 283 22.03 -1.82 29.52
CA GLY A 283 22.69 -3.12 29.61
C GLY A 283 23.27 -3.61 28.27
N HIS A 284 22.64 -3.23 27.15
CA HIS A 284 23.11 -3.60 25.82
C HIS A 284 24.31 -2.76 25.35
N ALA A 285 24.42 -1.49 25.79
CA ALA A 285 25.63 -0.68 25.60
C ALA A 285 26.86 -1.27 26.32
N ASN A 286 26.64 -2.02 27.40
CA ASN A 286 27.69 -2.67 28.20
C ASN A 286 28.05 -4.09 27.71
N ASN A 287 27.49 -4.58 26.58
CA ASN A 287 27.65 -5.97 26.10
C ASN A 287 27.22 -7.04 27.14
N ILE A 288 26.32 -6.72 28.07
CA ILE A 288 25.89 -7.63 29.14
C ILE A 288 24.58 -8.33 28.74
N LEU A 289 24.69 -9.66 28.62
CA LEU A 289 23.64 -10.71 28.65
C LEU A 289 22.55 -10.71 27.55
N ARG A 290 22.45 -11.87 26.88
CA ARG A 290 21.25 -12.28 26.13
C ARG A 290 20.06 -12.39 27.09
N ALA A 291 18.94 -11.79 26.71
CA ALA A 291 17.65 -11.99 27.36
C ALA A 291 17.36 -13.48 27.58
N LYS A 292 17.13 -13.89 28.84
CA LYS A 292 16.53 -15.20 29.12
C LYS A 292 15.07 -15.14 28.69
N CYS A 293 14.74 -15.91 27.67
CA CYS A 293 13.38 -16.02 27.15
C CYS A 293 12.83 -17.42 27.44
N PRO A 294 11.50 -17.56 27.59
CA PRO A 294 10.86 -18.86 27.61
C PRO A 294 11.25 -19.66 26.36
N LYS A 295 11.34 -20.99 26.48
CA LYS A 295 11.57 -21.84 25.31
C LYS A 295 10.39 -21.65 24.34
N LYS A 296 10.67 -21.11 23.16
CA LYS A 296 9.66 -20.98 22.10
C LYS A 296 9.29 -22.37 21.60
N THR A 297 8.00 -22.71 21.70
CA THR A 297 7.42 -23.86 21.00
C THR A 297 7.14 -23.46 19.57
N ALA A 298 7.51 -24.30 18.60
CA ALA A 298 7.13 -24.08 17.20
C ALA A 298 5.60 -23.95 17.09
N ALA A 299 5.14 -23.07 16.21
CA ALA A 299 3.73 -22.94 15.92
C ALA A 299 3.17 -24.24 15.35
N ALA A 300 1.87 -24.45 15.52
CA ALA A 300 1.17 -25.54 14.87
C ALA A 300 1.10 -25.31 13.34
N ASP A 301 0.89 -26.38 12.59
CA ASP A 301 0.90 -26.34 11.12
C ASP A 301 -0.11 -25.33 10.54
N ASP A 302 -1.26 -25.16 11.18
CA ASP A 302 -2.32 -24.22 10.80
C ASP A 302 -1.81 -22.76 10.69
N ARG A 303 -0.87 -22.37 11.54
CA ARG A 303 -0.24 -21.06 11.47
C ARG A 303 0.79 -20.98 10.36
N CYS A 304 1.60 -22.02 10.17
CA CYS A 304 2.61 -22.05 9.12
C CYS A 304 2.00 -22.10 7.71
N TYR A 305 0.84 -22.75 7.53
CA TYR A 305 0.12 -22.79 6.25
C TYR A 305 -0.32 -21.41 5.73
N ARG A 306 -0.33 -20.38 6.58
CA ARG A 306 -0.60 -19.00 6.16
C ARG A 306 0.50 -18.44 5.26
N TYR A 307 1.72 -18.97 5.34
CA TYR A 307 2.83 -18.56 4.48
C TYR A 307 2.81 -19.38 3.19
N ALA A 308 2.35 -18.75 2.10
CA ALA A 308 2.25 -19.38 0.79
C ALA A 308 3.58 -19.43 0.02
N ASP A 309 4.66 -18.88 0.59
CA ASP A 309 5.96 -18.77 -0.06
C ASP A 309 7.12 -19.18 0.86
N CYS A 310 8.20 -19.70 0.24
CA CYS A 310 9.38 -20.18 0.92
C CYS A 310 10.08 -19.09 1.72
N ALA A 311 10.18 -17.87 1.16
CA ALA A 311 10.93 -16.78 1.78
C ALA A 311 10.26 -16.32 3.09
N SER A 312 8.95 -16.07 3.09
CA SER A 312 8.16 -15.76 4.28
C SER A 312 8.10 -16.93 5.26
N CYS A 313 8.02 -18.17 4.77
CA CYS A 313 8.03 -19.38 5.61
C CYS A 313 9.34 -19.60 6.37
N THR A 314 10.46 -19.10 5.85
CA THR A 314 11.79 -19.28 6.45
C THR A 314 12.32 -18.02 7.13
N ALA A 315 11.85 -16.84 6.72
CA ALA A 315 12.14 -15.56 7.36
C ALA A 315 11.05 -15.18 8.39
N ASN A 316 10.75 -16.08 9.32
CA ASN A 316 9.85 -15.80 10.45
C ASN A 316 10.35 -16.39 11.77
N THR A 317 9.77 -15.93 12.88
CA THR A 317 10.08 -16.42 14.23
C THR A 317 9.06 -17.41 14.79
N ASN A 318 8.05 -17.79 14.00
CA ASN A 318 6.98 -18.73 14.38
C ASN A 318 7.43 -20.20 14.37
N GLY A 319 8.66 -20.50 13.96
CA GLY A 319 9.21 -21.86 13.97
C GLY A 319 8.66 -22.73 12.84
N CYS A 320 8.50 -22.14 11.66
CA CYS A 320 8.08 -22.86 10.45
C CYS A 320 9.28 -23.33 9.62
N GLN A 321 9.05 -24.30 8.73
CA GLN A 321 10.00 -24.79 7.74
C GLN A 321 9.31 -25.03 6.40
N TRP A 322 10.04 -24.84 5.31
CA TRP A 322 9.53 -25.06 3.96
C TRP A 322 9.95 -26.45 3.45
N CYS A 323 8.99 -27.21 2.93
CA CYS A 323 9.22 -28.57 2.43
C CYS A 323 9.08 -28.66 0.90
N ASP A 324 9.66 -29.71 0.31
CA ASP A 324 9.67 -29.93 -1.15
C ASP A 324 8.29 -30.02 -1.80
N ASP A 325 7.27 -30.37 -1.03
CA ASP A 325 5.87 -30.34 -1.45
C ASP A 325 5.32 -28.92 -1.64
N LYS A 326 6.19 -27.91 -1.55
CA LYS A 326 5.90 -26.47 -1.68
C LYS A 326 4.93 -25.99 -0.60
N LYS A 327 5.00 -26.58 0.60
CA LYS A 327 4.19 -26.17 1.74
C LYS A 327 5.07 -25.70 2.88
N CYS A 328 4.53 -24.72 3.60
CA CYS A 328 5.09 -24.26 4.86
C CYS A 328 4.43 -25.03 6.01
N ILE A 329 5.23 -25.75 6.79
CA ILE A 329 4.76 -26.55 7.94
C ILE A 329 5.54 -26.21 9.20
N SER A 330 5.09 -26.70 10.35
CA SER A 330 5.82 -26.57 11.61
C SER A 330 7.19 -27.23 11.53
N ALA A 331 8.18 -26.66 12.21
CA ALA A 331 9.49 -27.28 12.41
C ALA A 331 9.41 -28.60 13.20
N ASN A 332 8.30 -28.85 13.90
CA ASN A 332 8.05 -30.11 14.61
C ASN A 332 7.43 -31.20 13.71
N SER A 333 6.98 -30.85 12.51
CA SER A 333 6.35 -31.78 11.56
C SER A 333 7.39 -32.47 10.68
N ASN A 334 7.08 -33.67 10.20
CA ASN A 334 7.99 -34.45 9.37
C ASN A 334 8.15 -33.82 7.98
N CYS A 335 9.40 -33.61 7.57
CA CYS A 335 9.77 -32.98 6.30
C CYS A 335 10.92 -33.76 5.67
N SER A 336 10.79 -34.19 4.41
CA SER A 336 11.82 -34.97 3.71
C SER A 336 13.08 -34.15 3.44
N MET A 337 12.93 -32.98 2.80
CA MET A 337 13.97 -31.95 2.74
C MET A 337 13.40 -30.62 3.19
N ALA A 338 14.03 -30.05 4.22
CA ALA A 338 13.62 -28.80 4.83
C ALA A 338 14.53 -27.65 4.38
N VAL A 339 13.94 -26.61 3.80
CA VAL A 339 14.59 -25.31 3.64
C VAL A 339 14.29 -24.49 4.88
N LYS A 340 15.36 -24.07 5.58
CA LYS A 340 15.27 -23.26 6.81
C LYS A 340 15.83 -21.84 6.66
N ASN A 341 16.54 -21.57 5.56
CA ASN A 341 17.13 -20.26 5.30
C ASN A 341 16.53 -19.68 4.02
N TYR A 342 16.03 -18.46 4.12
CA TYR A 342 15.39 -17.75 3.00
C TYR A 342 16.35 -17.52 1.83
N THR A 343 17.68 -17.49 2.05
CA THR A 343 18.65 -17.33 0.96
C THR A 343 18.67 -18.50 -0.02
N LYS A 344 18.14 -19.66 0.39
CA LYS A 344 17.96 -20.84 -0.48
C LYS A 344 16.60 -20.87 -1.18
N CYS A 345 15.73 -19.91 -0.90
CA CYS A 345 14.41 -19.85 -1.50
C CYS A 345 14.47 -19.12 -2.85
N HIS A 346 13.95 -19.77 -3.88
CA HIS A 346 13.71 -19.12 -5.16
C HIS A 346 12.38 -18.36 -5.11
N VAL A 347 12.43 -17.03 -5.15
CA VAL A 347 11.24 -16.16 -5.19
C VAL A 347 10.65 -16.22 -6.59
N ARG A 348 9.39 -16.67 -6.70
CA ARG A 348 8.72 -16.77 -7.98
C ARG A 348 7.90 -15.52 -8.30
N ASN A 349 7.69 -15.26 -9.59
CA ASN A 349 6.91 -14.11 -10.04
C ASN A 349 5.47 -14.14 -9.49
N GLU A 350 4.84 -15.32 -9.32
CA GLU A 350 3.48 -15.41 -8.76
C GLU A 350 3.40 -14.77 -7.36
N GLN A 351 4.45 -14.95 -6.56
CA GLN A 351 4.49 -14.45 -5.19
C GLN A 351 4.64 -12.93 -5.15
N ILE A 352 5.33 -12.35 -6.15
CA ILE A 352 5.50 -10.91 -6.28
C ILE A 352 4.22 -10.28 -6.85
N CYS A 353 3.70 -10.82 -7.95
CA CYS A 353 2.53 -10.26 -8.64
C CYS A 353 1.29 -10.26 -7.74
N ASN A 354 1.05 -11.31 -6.95
CA ASN A 354 -0.09 -11.40 -6.04
C ASN A 354 -0.09 -10.31 -4.93
N LYS A 355 1.03 -9.62 -4.71
CA LYS A 355 1.16 -8.53 -3.72
C LYS A 355 0.88 -7.16 -4.33
N LEU A 356 0.78 -7.06 -5.66
CA LEU A 356 0.51 -5.83 -6.39
C LEU A 356 -1.00 -5.61 -6.47
N THR A 357 -1.48 -4.60 -5.75
CA THR A 357 -2.90 -4.41 -5.43
C THR A 357 -3.65 -3.55 -6.44
N SER A 358 -2.97 -3.07 -7.48
CA SER A 358 -3.56 -2.18 -8.48
C SER A 358 -3.05 -2.47 -9.88
N CYS A 359 -3.86 -2.18 -10.90
CA CYS A 359 -3.44 -2.30 -12.30
C CYS A 359 -2.14 -1.55 -12.57
N LYS A 360 -2.00 -0.33 -12.02
CA LYS A 360 -0.82 0.49 -12.27
C LYS A 360 0.43 -0.13 -11.64
N SER A 361 0.36 -0.57 -10.37
CA SER A 361 1.48 -1.28 -9.73
C SER A 361 1.83 -2.57 -10.49
N CYS A 362 0.82 -3.36 -10.88
CA CYS A 362 0.99 -4.57 -11.68
C CYS A 362 1.70 -4.30 -13.02
N SER A 363 1.29 -3.25 -13.74
CA SER A 363 1.83 -2.89 -15.06
C SER A 363 3.28 -2.42 -15.05
N LEU A 364 3.81 -2.01 -13.88
CA LEU A 364 5.21 -1.65 -13.74
C LEU A 364 6.14 -2.87 -13.64
N HIS A 365 5.60 -4.06 -13.37
CA HIS A 365 6.36 -5.29 -13.30
C HIS A 365 6.21 -6.09 -14.60
N LEU A 366 7.33 -6.33 -15.29
CA LEU A 366 7.35 -6.97 -16.61
C LEU A 366 6.79 -8.39 -16.62
N ASN A 367 6.90 -9.10 -15.49
CA ASN A 367 6.45 -10.49 -15.34
C ASN A 367 5.02 -10.62 -14.83
N CYS A 368 4.29 -9.51 -14.70
CA CYS A 368 2.95 -9.47 -14.14
C CYS A 368 1.93 -8.93 -15.14
N GLN A 369 0.70 -9.42 -15.06
CA GLN A 369 -0.43 -8.97 -15.86
C GLN A 369 -1.66 -8.76 -14.99
N TRP A 370 -2.37 -7.66 -15.23
CA TRP A 370 -3.60 -7.34 -14.53
C TRP A 370 -4.79 -8.09 -15.15
N ASP A 371 -5.47 -8.91 -14.36
CA ASP A 371 -6.75 -9.53 -14.71
C ASP A 371 -7.90 -8.57 -14.37
N GLN A 372 -8.52 -7.97 -15.38
CA GLN A 372 -9.65 -7.05 -15.20
C GLN A 372 -10.92 -7.72 -14.67
N ARG A 373 -11.11 -9.03 -14.86
CA ARG A 373 -12.30 -9.75 -14.38
C ARG A 373 -12.20 -10.06 -12.90
N GLN A 374 -11.04 -10.53 -12.46
CA GLN A 374 -10.80 -10.83 -11.06
C GLN A 374 -10.37 -9.59 -10.26
N GLN A 375 -9.94 -8.52 -10.93
CA GLN A 375 -9.33 -7.32 -10.34
C GLN A 375 -8.05 -7.65 -9.57
N GLU A 376 -7.25 -8.58 -10.10
CA GLU A 376 -6.04 -9.09 -9.42
C GLU A 376 -4.84 -9.07 -10.37
N CYS A 377 -3.65 -8.98 -9.79
CA CYS A 377 -2.40 -9.07 -10.53
C CYS A 377 -1.86 -10.50 -10.51
N GLN A 378 -1.67 -11.08 -11.68
CA GLN A 378 -1.20 -12.46 -11.84
C GLN A 378 0.16 -12.48 -12.52
N ALA A 379 0.98 -13.49 -12.24
CA ALA A 379 2.19 -13.68 -13.01
C ALA A 379 1.84 -14.13 -14.43
N LEU A 380 2.62 -13.65 -15.39
CA LEU A 380 2.52 -14.12 -16.76
C LEU A 380 2.86 -15.61 -16.82
N PRO A 381 2.08 -16.43 -17.55
CA PRO A 381 2.39 -17.85 -17.72
C PRO A 381 3.80 -18.03 -18.27
N ALA A 382 4.54 -19.03 -17.76
CA ALA A 382 5.90 -19.36 -18.18
C ALA A 382 6.07 -19.66 -19.70
N HIS A 383 4.96 -19.73 -20.45
CA HIS A 383 4.93 -19.91 -21.90
C HIS A 383 5.22 -18.64 -22.73
N LEU A 384 5.64 -17.54 -22.11
CA LEU A 384 6.10 -16.32 -22.80
C LEU A 384 7.20 -16.58 -23.84
N CYS A 385 8.04 -17.58 -23.58
CA CYS A 385 9.17 -17.92 -24.44
C CYS A 385 8.85 -19.03 -25.47
N GLY A 386 7.66 -19.61 -25.42
CA GLY A 386 7.30 -20.81 -26.18
C GLY A 386 7.93 -22.09 -25.62
N GLU A 387 7.59 -23.24 -26.20
CA GLU A 387 8.07 -24.55 -25.75
C GLU A 387 9.59 -24.70 -26.00
N GLY A 388 10.30 -25.26 -25.00
CA GLY A 388 11.75 -25.49 -25.07
C GLY A 388 12.64 -24.28 -24.78
N TRP A 389 12.08 -23.18 -24.28
CA TRP A 389 12.81 -21.98 -23.86
C TRP A 389 12.57 -21.68 -22.37
N SER A 390 13.58 -21.12 -21.71
CA SER A 390 13.54 -20.74 -20.29
C SER A 390 13.52 -19.23 -20.14
N HIS A 391 12.58 -18.70 -19.35
CA HIS A 391 12.39 -17.27 -19.14
C HIS A 391 13.30 -16.75 -18.02
N ILE A 392 14.33 -15.97 -18.35
CA ILE A 392 15.34 -15.46 -17.41
C ILE A 392 15.48 -13.94 -17.58
N GLY A 393 15.06 -13.17 -16.57
CA GLY A 393 15.08 -11.71 -16.67
C GLY A 393 14.15 -11.21 -17.78
N ASP A 394 14.70 -10.42 -18.70
CA ASP A 394 14.00 -9.91 -19.89
C ASP A 394 14.29 -10.73 -21.15
N ALA A 395 14.92 -11.89 -20.98
CA ALA A 395 15.38 -12.77 -22.04
C ALA A 395 14.77 -14.18 -21.94
N CYS A 396 14.61 -14.81 -23.10
CA CYS A 396 14.30 -16.23 -23.22
C CYS A 396 15.57 -16.96 -23.64
N LEU A 397 16.09 -17.85 -22.80
CA LEU A 397 17.30 -18.63 -23.05
C LEU A 397 16.98 -20.08 -23.43
N ARG A 398 17.75 -20.63 -24.35
CA ARG A 398 17.68 -22.04 -24.74
C ARG A 398 19.07 -22.59 -24.99
N ILE A 399 19.35 -23.75 -24.40
CA ILE A 399 20.61 -24.46 -24.58
C ILE A 399 20.39 -25.63 -25.53
N ASN A 400 21.30 -25.78 -26.49
CA ASN A 400 21.37 -26.97 -27.35
C ASN A 400 22.74 -27.62 -27.18
N SER A 401 22.79 -28.95 -27.23
CA SER A 401 24.01 -29.76 -27.09
C SER A 401 24.62 -30.17 -28.43
N SER A 402 24.13 -29.63 -29.56
CA SER A 402 24.69 -29.90 -30.89
C SER A 402 26.10 -29.35 -31.03
N ARG A 403 26.97 -30.13 -31.67
CA ARG A 403 28.35 -29.75 -31.92
C ARG A 403 28.45 -28.96 -33.23
N GLU A 404 28.71 -27.66 -33.12
CA GLU A 404 28.60 -26.72 -34.26
C GLU A 404 29.77 -25.72 -34.29
N SER A 405 30.00 -25.11 -35.46
CA SER A 405 30.83 -23.91 -35.58
C SER A 405 30.08 -22.68 -35.06
N TYR A 406 30.79 -21.59 -34.78
CA TYR A 406 30.15 -20.37 -34.28
C TYR A 406 29.12 -19.80 -35.25
N ASP A 407 29.45 -19.76 -36.54
CA ASP A 407 28.54 -19.23 -37.58
C ASP A 407 27.30 -20.12 -37.74
N ASN A 408 27.44 -21.45 -37.64
CA ASN A 408 26.31 -22.37 -37.64
C ASN A 408 25.45 -22.23 -36.38
N ALA A 409 26.07 -22.06 -35.22
CA ALA A 409 25.37 -21.82 -33.95
C ALA A 409 24.57 -20.51 -34.01
N LYS A 410 25.14 -19.46 -34.60
CA LYS A 410 24.45 -18.19 -34.85
C LYS A 410 23.24 -18.37 -35.77
N LEU A 411 23.42 -19.09 -36.89
CA LEU A 411 22.33 -19.39 -37.81
C LEU A 411 21.22 -20.24 -37.16
N TYR A 412 21.60 -21.20 -36.32
CA TYR A 412 20.66 -22.02 -35.56
C TYR A 412 19.78 -21.15 -34.65
N CYS A 413 20.37 -20.25 -33.87
CA CYS A 413 19.60 -19.34 -33.02
C CYS A 413 18.71 -18.41 -33.85
N TYR A 414 19.21 -17.91 -34.99
CA TYR A 414 18.45 -17.07 -35.91
C TYR A 414 17.19 -17.78 -36.45
N ASN A 415 17.31 -19.05 -36.82
CA ASN A 415 16.17 -19.87 -37.25
C ASN A 415 15.11 -20.07 -36.17
N LEU A 416 15.45 -19.88 -34.90
CA LEU A 416 14.52 -19.91 -33.78
C LEU A 416 14.02 -18.50 -33.37
N SER A 417 14.19 -17.50 -34.24
CA SER A 417 13.85 -16.09 -33.99
C SER A 417 14.61 -15.50 -32.78
N GLY A 418 15.87 -15.91 -32.62
CA GLY A 418 16.77 -15.42 -31.58
C GLY A 418 18.19 -15.18 -32.10
N ASN A 419 19.11 -14.87 -31.20
CA ASN A 419 20.53 -14.69 -31.46
C ASN A 419 21.35 -15.58 -30.50
N LEU A 420 22.68 -15.60 -30.65
CA LEU A 420 23.54 -16.17 -29.61
C LEU A 420 23.46 -15.30 -28.35
N ALA A 421 23.41 -15.94 -27.19
CA ALA A 421 23.07 -15.27 -25.94
C ALA A 421 24.14 -14.27 -25.47
N SER A 422 23.66 -13.09 -25.07
CA SER A 422 24.43 -12.02 -24.45
C SER A 422 24.27 -12.11 -22.93
N LEU A 423 25.19 -12.80 -22.25
CA LEU A 423 25.07 -13.12 -20.82
C LEU A 423 25.50 -11.94 -19.95
N THR A 424 24.66 -10.92 -19.86
CA THR A 424 24.96 -9.63 -19.23
C THR A 424 24.42 -9.51 -17.81
N THR A 425 23.54 -10.41 -17.37
CA THR A 425 23.02 -10.39 -15.99
C THR A 425 23.52 -11.58 -15.16
N SER A 426 23.68 -11.38 -13.86
CA SER A 426 24.11 -12.45 -12.94
C SER A 426 23.12 -13.63 -12.94
N LYS A 427 21.83 -13.36 -13.15
CA LYS A 427 20.76 -14.38 -13.22
C LYS A 427 20.86 -15.25 -14.48
N GLU A 428 21.17 -14.66 -15.63
CA GLU A 428 21.41 -15.40 -16.88
C GLU A 428 22.64 -16.31 -16.75
N VAL A 429 23.73 -15.78 -16.20
CA VAL A 429 24.96 -16.54 -15.98
C VAL A 429 24.72 -17.72 -15.05
N GLU A 430 24.12 -17.49 -13.88
CA GLU A 430 23.82 -18.55 -12.91
C GLU A 430 22.93 -19.64 -13.51
N PHE A 431 21.88 -19.26 -14.23
CA PHE A 431 21.00 -20.21 -14.91
C PHE A 431 21.73 -21.08 -15.94
N VAL A 432 22.53 -20.48 -16.83
CA VAL A 432 23.26 -21.21 -17.87
C VAL A 432 24.24 -22.19 -17.22
N LEU A 433 24.95 -21.77 -16.17
CA LEU A 433 25.89 -22.63 -15.46
C LEU A 433 25.19 -23.80 -14.76
N ASP A 434 24.03 -23.60 -14.15
CA ASP A 434 23.23 -24.66 -13.53
C ASP A 434 22.65 -25.64 -14.55
N GLU A 435 22.18 -25.16 -15.70
CA GLU A 435 21.67 -26.04 -16.76
C GLU A 435 22.78 -26.88 -17.38
N ILE A 436 23.96 -26.31 -17.65
CA ILE A 436 25.11 -27.06 -18.15
C ILE A 436 25.51 -28.17 -17.17
N GLN A 437 25.36 -27.97 -15.86
CA GLN A 437 25.65 -29.00 -14.84
C GLN A 437 24.72 -30.23 -14.93
N LYS A 438 23.51 -30.09 -15.47
CA LYS A 438 22.56 -31.20 -15.63
C LYS A 438 23.01 -32.21 -16.68
N TYR A 439 23.87 -31.80 -17.62
CA TYR A 439 24.46 -32.67 -18.63
C TYR A 439 25.65 -33.46 -18.06
N THR A 440 25.37 -34.41 -17.16
CA THR A 440 26.39 -35.21 -16.45
C THR A 440 27.08 -36.25 -17.32
N LEU A 441 26.42 -36.74 -18.36
CA LEU A 441 26.96 -37.78 -19.27
C LEU A 441 27.71 -37.20 -20.49
N GLN A 442 27.38 -35.97 -20.90
CA GLN A 442 27.99 -35.30 -22.05
C GLN A 442 28.42 -33.90 -21.62
N LYS A 443 29.73 -33.70 -21.43
CA LYS A 443 30.26 -32.37 -21.09
C LYS A 443 30.03 -31.44 -22.29
N ILE A 444 29.21 -30.40 -22.09
CA ILE A 444 28.98 -29.34 -23.07
C ILE A 444 29.81 -28.11 -22.71
N SER A 445 30.38 -27.48 -23.72
CA SER A 445 31.18 -26.25 -23.65
C SER A 445 30.62 -25.26 -24.68
N PRO A 446 29.45 -24.66 -24.40
CA PRO A 446 28.63 -24.06 -25.44
C PRO A 446 29.17 -22.71 -25.94
N TRP A 447 28.92 -22.41 -27.22
CA TRP A 447 29.09 -21.08 -27.79
C TRP A 447 28.15 -20.06 -27.13
N VAL A 448 28.67 -18.86 -26.89
CA VAL A 448 27.91 -17.69 -26.40
C VAL A 448 28.16 -16.50 -27.33
N GLY A 449 27.31 -15.47 -27.29
CA GLY A 449 27.32 -14.34 -28.24
C GLY A 449 28.50 -13.37 -28.10
N LEU A 450 29.57 -13.72 -27.37
CA LEU A 450 30.71 -12.85 -27.14
C LEU A 450 31.77 -13.03 -28.23
N ARG A 451 32.10 -11.94 -28.94
CA ARG A 451 33.10 -11.94 -30.01
C ARG A 451 34.05 -10.75 -29.96
N LYS A 452 35.22 -10.92 -30.57
CA LYS A 452 36.22 -9.86 -30.70
C LYS A 452 35.78 -8.89 -31.81
N ILE A 453 35.43 -7.65 -31.43
CA ILE A 453 34.94 -6.61 -32.35
C ILE A 453 36.12 -5.82 -32.96
N ASN A 454 37.18 -5.61 -32.19
CA ASN A 454 38.42 -4.96 -32.64
C ASN A 454 39.63 -5.61 -31.92
N ILE A 455 40.86 -5.26 -32.32
CA ILE A 455 42.15 -5.81 -31.86
C ILE A 455 42.22 -5.92 -30.32
N SER A 456 41.53 -5.03 -29.59
CA SER A 456 41.57 -4.96 -28.11
C SER A 456 40.21 -5.13 -27.41
N TYR A 457 39.11 -5.32 -28.13
CA TYR A 457 37.76 -5.20 -27.55
C TYR A 457 36.86 -6.39 -27.87
N TRP A 458 36.26 -6.95 -26.83
CA TRP A 458 35.25 -8.00 -26.88
C TRP A 458 33.88 -7.40 -26.55
N GLY A 459 32.88 -7.75 -27.34
CA GLY A 459 31.51 -7.34 -27.11
C GLY A 459 30.51 -8.45 -27.42
N TRP A 460 29.38 -8.37 -26.74
CA TRP A 460 28.26 -9.30 -26.87
C TRP A 460 27.48 -9.05 -28.17
N ASP A 461 26.58 -9.97 -28.53
CA ASP A 461 25.85 -9.90 -29.80
C ASP A 461 24.83 -8.75 -29.79
N ASP A 462 24.33 -8.37 -28.61
CA ASP A 462 23.51 -7.18 -28.35
C ASP A 462 24.29 -5.85 -28.35
N MET A 463 25.59 -5.88 -28.65
CA MET A 463 26.55 -4.77 -28.64
C MET A 463 26.94 -4.25 -27.24
N SER A 464 26.53 -4.91 -26.16
CA SER A 464 26.94 -4.54 -24.80
C SER A 464 28.43 -4.87 -24.55
N PRO A 465 29.10 -4.11 -23.65
CA PRO A 465 30.49 -4.36 -23.31
C PRO A 465 30.66 -5.64 -22.50
N PHE A 466 31.79 -6.34 -22.69
CA PHE A 466 32.17 -7.50 -21.88
C PHE A 466 32.13 -7.21 -20.36
N THR A 467 32.37 -5.98 -19.92
CA THR A 467 32.35 -5.60 -18.49
C THR A 467 30.99 -5.73 -17.82
N ASN A 468 29.90 -5.91 -18.57
CA ASN A 468 28.57 -6.06 -17.99
C ASN A 468 28.31 -7.47 -17.43
N THR A 469 29.13 -8.47 -17.73
CA THR A 469 28.92 -9.84 -17.24
C THR A 469 29.67 -10.13 -15.93
N THR A 470 29.21 -11.14 -15.19
CA THR A 470 29.96 -11.73 -14.06
C THR A 470 30.95 -12.80 -14.49
N LEU A 471 30.94 -13.21 -15.76
CA LEU A 471 31.90 -14.18 -16.31
C LEU A 471 33.29 -13.57 -16.47
N GLN A 472 34.31 -14.39 -16.26
CA GLN A 472 35.71 -14.00 -16.40
C GLN A 472 36.42 -14.89 -17.43
N TRP A 473 37.44 -14.35 -18.08
CA TRP A 473 38.36 -15.16 -18.89
C TRP A 473 39.15 -16.10 -17.98
N LEU A 474 39.37 -17.34 -18.44
CA LEU A 474 40.25 -18.27 -17.74
C LEU A 474 41.72 -17.82 -17.83
N PRO A 475 42.59 -18.25 -16.91
CA PRO A 475 44.01 -17.91 -16.95
C PRO A 475 44.64 -18.27 -18.31
N GLY A 476 45.25 -17.28 -18.96
CA GLY A 476 45.85 -17.43 -20.29
C GLY A 476 44.92 -17.16 -21.47
N GLU A 477 43.67 -16.74 -21.21
CA GLU A 477 42.69 -16.33 -22.21
C GLU A 477 42.38 -14.82 -22.10
N PRO A 478 41.89 -14.17 -23.17
CA PRO A 478 41.67 -14.72 -24.50
C PRO A 478 43.00 -14.98 -25.24
N ASN A 479 43.13 -16.15 -25.86
CA ASN A 479 44.29 -16.45 -26.71
C ASN A 479 44.29 -15.60 -27.99
N ASP A 480 45.48 -15.32 -28.55
CA ASP A 480 45.64 -14.47 -29.74
C ASP A 480 45.04 -15.04 -31.04
N SER A 481 44.65 -16.32 -31.03
CA SER A 481 44.06 -17.04 -32.17
C SER A 481 42.53 -17.04 -32.16
N GLY A 482 41.90 -16.61 -31.06
CA GLY A 482 40.46 -16.74 -30.85
C GLY A 482 39.69 -15.45 -31.11
N PHE A 483 38.61 -15.55 -31.89
CA PHE A 483 37.72 -14.43 -32.23
C PHE A 483 36.30 -14.59 -31.65
N CYS A 484 35.96 -15.81 -31.21
CA CYS A 484 34.65 -16.16 -30.67
C CYS A 484 34.82 -16.86 -29.33
N ALA A 485 33.95 -16.57 -28.36
CA ALA A 485 34.05 -17.09 -27.01
C ALA A 485 33.08 -18.25 -26.76
N TYR A 486 33.52 -19.22 -25.99
CA TYR A 486 32.71 -20.33 -25.50
C TYR A 486 32.91 -20.52 -24.00
N LEU A 487 31.93 -21.14 -23.34
CA LEU A 487 32.01 -21.45 -21.92
C LEU A 487 32.79 -22.75 -21.69
N GLU A 488 33.76 -22.72 -20.79
CA GLU A 488 34.55 -23.89 -20.40
C GLU A 488 34.35 -24.21 -18.91
N ARG A 489 34.17 -25.49 -18.60
CA ARG A 489 34.05 -25.98 -17.24
C ARG A 489 35.42 -26.35 -16.67
N ALA A 490 36.17 -25.35 -16.20
CA ALA A 490 37.20 -25.57 -15.18
C ALA A 490 36.57 -25.37 -13.79
N GLU A 491 37.30 -25.63 -12.70
CA GLU A 491 36.84 -25.49 -11.29
C GLU A 491 36.20 -24.13 -10.97
N VAL A 492 36.40 -23.14 -11.85
CA VAL A 492 35.65 -21.88 -11.96
C VAL A 492 35.10 -21.80 -13.39
N ALA A 493 33.78 -21.58 -13.55
CA ALA A 493 33.21 -21.38 -14.87
C ALA A 493 33.75 -20.09 -15.50
N GLY A 494 34.42 -20.22 -16.64
CA GLY A 494 35.08 -19.10 -17.30
C GLY A 494 35.03 -19.21 -18.82
N LEU A 495 35.37 -18.12 -19.47
CA LEU A 495 35.35 -17.99 -20.92
C LEU A 495 36.70 -18.39 -21.51
N LYS A 496 36.66 -19.03 -22.68
CA LYS A 496 37.80 -19.28 -23.54
C LYS A 496 37.53 -18.79 -24.95
N ALA A 497 38.58 -18.39 -25.66
CA ALA A 497 38.47 -17.95 -27.04
C ALA A 497 38.88 -19.08 -28.00
N ASN A 498 38.23 -19.19 -29.15
CA ASN A 498 38.63 -20.09 -30.23
C ASN A 498 38.37 -19.40 -31.59
N PRO A 499 38.99 -19.87 -32.70
CA PRO A 499 38.58 -19.46 -34.03
C PRO A 499 37.08 -19.77 -34.22
N CYS A 500 36.34 -18.85 -34.82
CA CYS A 500 34.90 -19.02 -35.05
C CYS A 500 34.57 -20.22 -35.97
N THR A 501 35.57 -20.71 -36.71
CA THR A 501 35.51 -21.92 -37.55
C THR A 501 35.70 -23.22 -36.77
N ALA A 502 36.16 -23.16 -35.53
CA ALA A 502 36.29 -24.34 -34.68
C ALA A 502 34.91 -24.86 -34.25
N MET A 503 34.85 -26.15 -33.92
CA MET A 503 33.62 -26.77 -33.42
C MET A 503 33.60 -26.73 -31.89
N ALA A 504 32.48 -26.34 -31.29
CA ALA A 504 32.24 -26.45 -29.84
C ALA A 504 31.00 -27.28 -29.56
N ASP A 505 30.99 -27.91 -28.38
CA ASP A 505 29.92 -28.80 -27.95
C ASP A 505 28.81 -27.99 -27.26
N GLY A 506 27.86 -27.54 -28.06
CA GLY A 506 26.67 -26.84 -27.63
C GLY A 506 26.65 -25.34 -27.97
N LEU A 507 25.50 -24.72 -27.75
CA LEU A 507 25.29 -23.29 -27.94
C LEU A 507 24.15 -22.77 -27.06
N VAL A 508 24.21 -21.49 -26.71
CA VAL A 508 23.17 -20.80 -25.95
C VAL A 508 22.50 -19.77 -26.85
N CYS A 509 21.21 -19.96 -27.10
CA CYS A 509 20.38 -18.99 -27.82
C CYS A 509 19.61 -18.10 -26.86
N GLU A 510 19.37 -16.87 -27.30
CA GLU A 510 18.58 -15.85 -26.62
C GLU A 510 17.56 -15.23 -27.57
N LYS A 511 16.37 -14.93 -27.09
CA LYS A 511 15.43 -14.04 -27.78
C LYS A 511 14.71 -13.15 -26.77
N PRO A 512 14.22 -11.97 -27.16
CA PRO A 512 13.42 -11.15 -26.27
C PRO A 512 12.15 -11.87 -25.86
N VAL A 513 11.70 -11.61 -24.63
CA VAL A 513 10.38 -12.03 -24.18
C VAL A 513 9.35 -11.41 -25.12
N VAL A 514 8.45 -12.23 -25.69
CA VAL A 514 7.29 -11.72 -26.43
C VAL A 514 6.38 -11.09 -25.40
N SER A 515 6.57 -9.80 -25.12
CA SER A 515 5.80 -9.10 -24.11
C SER A 515 4.33 -9.06 -24.54
N PRO A 516 3.40 -9.61 -23.73
CA PRO A 516 1.97 -9.37 -23.95
C PRO A 516 1.63 -7.88 -23.80
N ASN A 517 2.54 -7.07 -23.23
CA ASN A 517 2.31 -5.66 -22.95
C ASN A 517 2.37 -4.72 -24.16
N GLN A 518 2.79 -5.16 -25.35
CA GLN A 518 2.52 -4.35 -26.55
C GLN A 518 1.04 -4.31 -26.92
N ASN A 519 0.23 -5.26 -26.42
CA ASN A 519 -1.23 -5.30 -26.56
C ASN A 519 -1.98 -5.28 -25.21
N ALA A 520 -1.31 -5.01 -24.09
CA ALA A 520 -1.99 -4.88 -22.81
C ALA A 520 -2.89 -3.64 -22.86
N ARG A 521 -4.19 -3.85 -22.66
CA ARG A 521 -5.15 -2.75 -22.56
C ARG A 521 -4.65 -1.76 -21.50
N PRO A 522 -4.63 -0.45 -21.80
CA PRO A 522 -4.17 0.54 -20.84
C PRO A 522 -4.99 0.45 -19.54
N CYS A 523 -4.30 0.59 -18.40
CA CYS A 523 -4.98 0.67 -17.11
C CYS A 523 -6.02 1.78 -17.12
N LYS A 524 -7.19 1.51 -16.52
CA LYS A 524 -8.23 2.52 -16.34
C LYS A 524 -7.69 3.69 -15.53
N LYS A 525 -8.27 4.87 -15.76
CA LYS A 525 -7.99 6.05 -14.95
C LYS A 525 -8.44 5.79 -13.50
N PRO A 526 -7.53 5.93 -12.51
CA PRO A 526 -7.86 5.77 -11.09
C PRO A 526 -9.04 6.64 -10.65
N CYS A 527 -9.85 6.14 -9.71
CA CYS A 527 -11.04 6.84 -9.21
C CYS A 527 -10.70 8.24 -8.68
N SER A 528 -9.57 8.35 -7.96
CA SER A 528 -9.05 9.61 -7.42
C SER A 528 -8.86 10.74 -8.45
N LEU A 529 -8.60 10.39 -9.71
CA LEU A 529 -8.40 11.35 -10.79
C LEU A 529 -9.72 11.73 -11.51
N ARG A 530 -10.86 11.18 -11.06
CA ARG A 530 -12.19 11.49 -11.60
C ARG A 530 -12.84 12.56 -10.72
N THR A 531 -13.03 13.75 -11.29
CA THR A 531 -13.41 14.95 -10.54
C THR A 531 -14.91 15.25 -10.57
N THR A 532 -15.71 14.47 -11.30
CA THR A 532 -17.17 14.63 -11.38
C THR A 532 -17.87 13.32 -11.05
N CYS A 533 -19.09 13.40 -10.50
CA CYS A 533 -19.88 12.21 -10.22
C CYS A 533 -20.11 11.36 -11.47
N SER A 534 -20.50 11.98 -12.59
CA SER A 534 -20.79 11.24 -13.83
C SER A 534 -19.57 10.46 -14.34
N ASN A 535 -18.37 11.03 -14.24
CA ASN A 535 -17.14 10.31 -14.59
C ASN A 535 -16.84 9.22 -13.56
N CYS A 536 -17.03 9.51 -12.27
CA CYS A 536 -16.83 8.56 -11.18
C CYS A 536 -17.70 7.30 -11.34
N THR A 537 -19.01 7.47 -11.55
CA THR A 537 -20.00 6.38 -11.59
C THR A 537 -20.19 5.74 -12.98
N SER A 538 -19.53 6.27 -14.01
CA SER A 538 -19.63 5.78 -15.40
C SER A 538 -19.33 4.29 -15.60
N ASN A 539 -18.60 3.66 -14.69
CA ASN A 539 -18.08 2.30 -14.84
C ASN A 539 -18.43 1.36 -13.66
N GLY A 540 -19.64 1.48 -13.11
CA GLY A 540 -20.15 0.57 -12.08
C GLY A 540 -19.41 0.64 -10.73
N MET A 541 -19.63 -0.37 -9.87
CA MET A 541 -19.28 -0.42 -8.44
C MET A 541 -17.76 -0.32 -8.08
N GLU A 542 -16.87 -0.09 -9.04
CA GLU A 542 -15.42 0.04 -8.82
C GLU A 542 -15.09 1.33 -8.04
N CYS A 543 -15.72 2.45 -8.43
CA CYS A 543 -15.54 3.76 -7.81
C CYS A 543 -16.81 4.18 -7.05
N MET A 544 -16.61 5.03 -6.04
CA MET A 544 -17.68 5.61 -5.24
C MET A 544 -17.53 7.13 -5.19
N TRP A 545 -18.59 7.83 -5.56
CA TRP A 545 -18.65 9.28 -5.49
C TRP A 545 -19.21 9.72 -4.15
N CYS A 546 -18.47 10.55 -3.42
CA CYS A 546 -18.91 11.19 -2.19
C CYS A 546 -19.29 12.65 -2.47
N SER A 547 -20.60 12.96 -2.42
CA SER A 547 -21.09 14.31 -2.75
C SER A 547 -20.68 15.37 -1.73
N SER A 548 -20.70 15.04 -0.44
CA SER A 548 -20.33 15.96 0.64
C SER A 548 -18.88 16.45 0.55
N THR A 549 -17.97 15.58 0.13
CA THR A 549 -16.55 15.93 -0.05
C THR A 549 -16.17 16.21 -1.50
N LYS A 550 -17.11 16.06 -2.44
CA LYS A 550 -16.92 16.17 -3.91
C LYS A 550 -15.77 15.31 -4.44
N ARG A 551 -15.67 14.07 -3.96
CA ARG A 551 -14.53 13.18 -4.26
C ARG A 551 -14.97 11.84 -4.79
N CYS A 552 -14.23 11.34 -5.77
CA CYS A 552 -14.33 9.98 -6.25
C CYS A 552 -13.24 9.12 -5.60
N VAL A 553 -13.61 8.03 -4.93
CA VAL A 553 -12.68 7.12 -4.26
C VAL A 553 -12.87 5.70 -4.77
N ASP A 554 -11.81 4.90 -4.69
CA ASP A 554 -11.92 3.47 -4.92
C ASP A 554 -12.80 2.84 -3.83
N SER A 555 -13.71 1.95 -4.22
CA SER A 555 -14.60 1.24 -3.29
C SER A 555 -13.83 0.51 -2.19
N ASN A 556 -12.68 -0.08 -2.52
CA ASN A 556 -11.81 -0.80 -1.58
C ASN A 556 -10.95 0.14 -0.71
N ALA A 557 -10.91 1.43 -1.03
CA ALA A 557 -10.22 2.46 -0.26
C ALA A 557 -11.18 3.33 0.57
N TYR A 558 -12.48 3.01 0.60
CA TYR A 558 -13.49 3.82 1.30
C TYR A 558 -13.17 4.03 2.79
N ILE A 559 -12.93 2.93 3.50
CA ILE A 559 -12.69 2.92 4.95
C ILE A 559 -11.50 3.82 5.30
N ILE A 560 -10.42 3.77 4.51
CA ILE A 560 -9.21 4.57 4.74
C ILE A 560 -9.31 5.99 4.19
N SER A 561 -10.20 6.25 3.23
CA SER A 561 -10.44 7.58 2.65
C SER A 561 -11.28 8.46 3.56
N PHE A 562 -12.13 7.84 4.38
CA PHE A 562 -13.05 8.50 5.30
C PHE A 562 -13.03 7.85 6.70
N PRO A 563 -11.86 7.79 7.37
CA PRO A 563 -11.69 7.07 8.63
C PRO A 563 -12.50 7.65 9.79
N TYR A 564 -12.98 8.90 9.67
CA TYR A 564 -13.80 9.59 10.66
C TYR A 564 -15.25 9.79 10.18
N GLY A 565 -15.68 9.09 9.13
CA GLY A 565 -17.03 9.21 8.60
C GLY A 565 -17.28 10.54 7.87
N GLN A 566 -16.24 11.12 7.25
CA GLN A 566 -16.38 12.41 6.56
C GLN A 566 -17.28 12.34 5.31
N CYS A 567 -17.57 11.12 4.81
CA CYS A 567 -18.50 10.93 3.72
C CYS A 567 -19.89 10.54 4.23
N LEU A 568 -20.83 11.47 4.19
CA LEU A 568 -22.21 11.27 4.67
C LEU A 568 -23.05 10.38 3.75
N GLU A 569 -22.79 10.40 2.45
CA GLU A 569 -23.50 9.64 1.44
C GLU A 569 -22.58 9.35 0.25
N TRP A 570 -22.72 8.16 -0.36
CA TRP A 570 -21.96 7.77 -1.53
C TRP A 570 -22.86 7.22 -2.65
N GLN A 571 -22.44 7.45 -3.89
CA GLN A 571 -23.13 7.05 -5.11
C GLN A 571 -22.21 6.19 -5.98
N THR A 572 -22.75 5.10 -6.55
CA THR A 572 -21.99 4.16 -7.41
C THR A 572 -22.53 4.04 -8.83
N ALA A 573 -23.72 4.58 -9.11
CA ALA A 573 -24.36 4.49 -10.43
C ALA A 573 -25.05 5.81 -10.81
N THR A 574 -26.08 6.21 -10.05
CA THR A 574 -26.89 7.40 -10.33
C THR A 574 -26.36 8.61 -9.58
N CYS A 575 -26.08 9.68 -10.31
CA CYS A 575 -25.72 10.97 -9.72
C CYS A 575 -26.98 11.77 -9.42
N SER A 576 -27.26 12.02 -8.13
CA SER A 576 -28.22 13.05 -7.77
C SER A 576 -27.74 14.42 -8.27
N PRO A 577 -28.65 15.38 -8.54
CA PRO A 577 -28.25 16.73 -8.95
C PRO A 577 -27.23 17.30 -7.95
N GLN A 578 -26.06 17.72 -8.46
CA GLN A 578 -24.95 18.20 -7.63
C GLN A 578 -25.24 19.55 -6.94
N ASN A 579 -26.29 20.24 -7.40
CA ASN A 579 -26.73 21.54 -6.91
C ASN A 579 -28.21 21.45 -6.57
N CYS A 580 -28.62 22.19 -5.54
CA CYS A 580 -29.99 22.22 -5.06
C CYS A 580 -30.96 22.62 -6.19
N SER A 581 -30.55 23.54 -7.06
CA SER A 581 -31.33 24.06 -8.18
C SER A 581 -31.82 23.00 -9.19
N GLY A 582 -31.21 21.81 -9.22
CA GLY A 582 -31.63 20.70 -10.09
C GLY A 582 -32.83 19.91 -9.55
N LEU A 583 -33.20 20.10 -8.29
CA LEU A 583 -34.28 19.39 -7.62
C LEU A 583 -35.59 20.16 -7.82
N ARG A 584 -36.59 19.50 -8.41
CA ARG A 584 -37.82 20.15 -8.86
C ARG A 584 -38.96 20.07 -7.84
N THR A 585 -38.87 19.23 -6.83
CA THR A 585 -39.91 19.13 -5.79
C THR A 585 -39.32 19.45 -4.42
N CYS A 586 -40.13 19.97 -3.51
CA CYS A 586 -39.68 20.24 -2.16
C CYS A 586 -39.20 18.96 -1.45
N GLY A 587 -39.90 17.82 -1.63
CA GLY A 587 -39.49 16.55 -1.02
C GLY A 587 -38.08 16.14 -1.41
N GLN A 588 -37.80 16.13 -2.72
CA GLN A 588 -36.45 15.87 -3.24
C GLN A 588 -35.42 16.89 -2.77
N CYS A 589 -35.83 18.16 -2.62
CA CYS A 589 -34.96 19.23 -2.13
C CYS A 589 -34.53 18.99 -0.68
N LEU A 590 -35.47 18.69 0.23
CA LEU A 590 -35.20 18.55 1.65
C LEU A 590 -34.57 17.20 2.03
N GLU A 591 -34.63 16.20 1.14
CA GLU A 591 -33.84 14.97 1.27
C GLU A 591 -32.33 15.22 1.08
N GLN A 592 -31.93 16.30 0.40
CA GLN A 592 -30.53 16.61 0.13
C GLN A 592 -29.91 17.49 1.24
N PRO A 593 -28.81 17.04 1.89
CA PRO A 593 -28.14 17.82 2.91
C PRO A 593 -27.62 19.16 2.36
N GLY A 594 -27.93 20.26 3.07
CA GLY A 594 -27.49 21.59 2.66
C GLY A 594 -28.35 22.26 1.59
N CYS A 595 -29.52 21.68 1.27
CA CYS A 595 -30.54 22.29 0.42
C CYS A 595 -31.78 22.70 1.22
N GLY A 596 -32.44 23.76 0.78
CA GLY A 596 -33.74 24.18 1.29
C GLY A 596 -34.64 24.71 0.19
N TRP A 597 -35.94 24.64 0.43
CA TRP A 597 -36.96 25.01 -0.52
C TRP A 597 -37.46 26.43 -0.27
N CYS A 598 -37.34 27.30 -1.28
CA CYS A 598 -37.93 28.63 -1.29
C CYS A 598 -39.25 28.59 -2.05
N ASN A 599 -40.36 28.59 -1.33
CA ASN A 599 -41.70 28.57 -1.89
C ASN A 599 -42.07 29.95 -2.44
N ASP A 600 -42.70 29.97 -3.61
CA ASP A 600 -43.20 31.20 -4.21
C ASP A 600 -44.55 31.62 -3.57
N PRO A 601 -44.97 32.90 -3.73
CA PRO A 601 -46.18 33.39 -3.09
C PRO A 601 -47.48 32.97 -3.80
N SER A 602 -47.42 32.08 -4.80
CA SER A 602 -48.60 31.73 -5.62
C SER A 602 -49.59 30.79 -4.92
N ASN A 603 -49.22 30.21 -3.78
CA ASN A 603 -49.99 29.18 -3.07
C ASN A 603 -50.37 27.97 -3.96
N THR A 604 -49.47 27.63 -4.89
CA THR A 604 -49.57 26.45 -5.75
C THR A 604 -48.53 25.37 -5.40
N GLY A 605 -47.68 25.64 -4.42
CA GLY A 605 -46.56 24.79 -4.03
C GLY A 605 -45.35 24.86 -4.97
N LYS A 606 -45.35 25.81 -5.90
CA LYS A 606 -44.23 26.10 -6.79
C LYS A 606 -43.11 26.82 -6.01
N GLY A 607 -41.87 26.49 -6.30
CA GLY A 607 -40.73 27.06 -5.59
C GLY A 607 -39.39 26.75 -6.24
N GLN A 608 -38.33 27.08 -5.54
CA GLN A 608 -36.95 26.86 -5.96
C GLN A 608 -36.18 26.17 -4.86
N CYS A 609 -35.47 25.10 -5.20
CA CYS A 609 -34.52 24.47 -4.30
C CYS A 609 -33.18 25.21 -4.38
N LEU A 610 -32.68 25.69 -3.25
CA LEU A 610 -31.48 26.51 -3.15
C LEU A 610 -30.55 25.95 -2.07
N GLU A 611 -29.25 26.21 -2.20
CA GLU A 611 -28.28 25.93 -1.15
C GLU A 611 -28.65 26.73 0.10
N GLY A 612 -28.57 26.10 1.27
CA GLY A 612 -28.93 26.78 2.51
C GLY A 612 -28.87 25.92 3.75
N SER A 613 -29.26 26.53 4.87
CA SER A 613 -29.33 25.89 6.17
C SER A 613 -30.66 26.22 6.85
N SER A 614 -30.83 25.75 8.09
CA SER A 614 -31.96 26.14 8.95
C SER A 614 -32.05 27.66 9.18
N ARG A 615 -30.97 28.42 8.93
CA ARG A 615 -30.95 29.88 9.03
C ARG A 615 -31.48 30.60 7.78
N GLY A 616 -31.52 29.94 6.62
CA GLY A 616 -31.89 30.56 5.35
C GLY A 616 -31.03 30.10 4.17
N PRO A 617 -31.31 30.61 2.95
CA PRO A 617 -30.52 30.36 1.76
C PRO A 617 -29.10 30.94 1.89
N MET A 618 -28.13 30.25 1.30
CA MET A 618 -26.71 30.58 1.38
C MET A 618 -26.08 30.62 -0.02
N LYS A 619 -25.07 31.45 -0.21
CA LYS A 619 -24.29 31.55 -1.45
C LYS A 619 -22.79 31.50 -1.18
N PRO A 620 -21.97 31.03 -2.14
CA PRO A 620 -20.52 31.11 -2.04
C PRO A 620 -20.02 32.56 -2.14
N VAL A 621 -19.00 32.90 -1.36
CA VAL A 621 -18.39 34.25 -1.31
C VAL A 621 -17.58 34.60 -2.58
N GLY A 622 -17.28 33.62 -3.43
CA GLY A 622 -16.62 33.82 -4.72
C GLY A 622 -16.54 32.52 -5.54
N THR A 623 -16.07 32.60 -6.78
CA THR A 623 -15.98 31.46 -7.73
C THR A 623 -15.03 30.33 -7.30
N HIS A 624 -14.19 30.56 -6.28
CA HIS A 624 -13.19 29.61 -5.80
C HIS A 624 -13.18 29.40 -4.26
N SER A 625 -14.23 29.82 -3.56
CA SER A 625 -14.35 29.71 -2.09
C SER A 625 -15.36 28.63 -1.69
N SER A 626 -15.00 27.78 -0.72
CA SER A 626 -15.92 26.84 -0.04
C SER A 626 -16.71 27.50 1.10
N GLU A 627 -16.39 28.73 1.48
CA GLU A 627 -17.15 29.48 2.47
C GLU A 627 -18.51 29.93 1.90
N MET A 628 -19.56 29.60 2.64
CA MET A 628 -20.95 29.91 2.36
C MET A 628 -21.43 31.02 3.28
N VAL A 629 -22.09 32.04 2.75
CA VAL A 629 -22.66 33.16 3.52
C VAL A 629 -24.17 33.23 3.28
N LEU A 630 -24.92 33.60 4.32
CA LEU A 630 -26.36 33.83 4.25
C LEU A 630 -26.69 34.94 3.25
N ASP A 631 -27.62 34.66 2.33
CA ASP A 631 -28.17 35.65 1.41
C ASP A 631 -29.70 35.57 1.40
N ALA A 632 -30.32 36.33 2.31
CA ALA A 632 -31.77 36.42 2.42
C ALA A 632 -32.44 37.00 1.15
N GLY A 633 -31.68 37.62 0.24
CA GLY A 633 -32.20 38.10 -1.04
C GLY A 633 -32.61 36.98 -2.00
N LEU A 634 -32.06 35.77 -1.83
CA LEU A 634 -32.42 34.61 -2.65
C LEU A 634 -33.81 34.04 -2.33
N CYS A 635 -34.29 34.26 -1.10
CA CYS A 635 -35.64 33.88 -0.67
C CYS A 635 -36.27 35.02 0.15
N PRO A 636 -36.74 36.09 -0.52
CA PRO A 636 -37.10 37.33 0.15
C PRO A 636 -38.46 37.24 0.86
N LYS A 637 -38.41 37.18 2.20
CA LYS A 637 -39.63 37.20 3.04
C LYS A 637 -40.51 38.42 2.81
N GLU A 638 -39.90 39.57 2.49
CA GLU A 638 -40.61 40.82 2.18
C GLU A 638 -41.54 40.71 0.96
N LYS A 639 -41.29 39.74 0.07
CA LYS A 639 -42.11 39.45 -1.11
C LYS A 639 -43.00 38.22 -0.91
N ASN A 640 -43.24 37.81 0.33
CA ASN A 640 -44.03 36.63 0.72
C ASN A 640 -43.46 35.29 0.23
N TYR A 641 -42.14 35.19 0.01
CA TYR A 641 -41.49 33.90 -0.20
C TYR A 641 -41.24 33.22 1.14
N GLU A 642 -41.40 31.90 1.19
CA GLU A 642 -41.26 31.11 2.41
C GLU A 642 -40.12 30.11 2.31
N TRP A 643 -39.18 30.17 3.27
CA TRP A 643 -38.05 29.26 3.34
C TRP A 643 -38.36 28.03 4.19
N SER A 644 -38.16 26.86 3.63
CA SER A 644 -38.37 25.55 4.27
C SER A 644 -37.08 24.74 4.23
N PHE A 645 -36.66 24.19 5.37
CA PHE A 645 -35.41 23.41 5.49
C PHE A 645 -35.57 22.05 6.18
N ILE A 646 -36.63 21.88 6.98
CA ILE A 646 -36.87 20.64 7.75
C ILE A 646 -38.13 19.94 7.26
N GLN A 647 -39.17 20.71 6.92
CA GLN A 647 -40.44 20.19 6.43
C GLN A 647 -40.89 21.04 5.25
N CYS A 648 -41.53 20.38 4.28
CA CYS A 648 -42.07 21.07 3.12
C CYS A 648 -43.26 21.95 3.48
N PRO A 649 -43.50 23.02 2.71
CA PRO A 649 -44.72 23.78 2.81
C PRO A 649 -45.95 22.87 2.67
N ALA A 650 -46.98 23.23 3.41
CA ALA A 650 -48.30 22.63 3.39
C ALA A 650 -48.83 22.40 1.95
N CYS A 651 -48.70 23.41 1.09
CA CYS A 651 -49.17 23.37 -0.28
C CYS A 651 -48.09 22.88 -1.25
N GLN A 652 -48.37 21.83 -2.03
CA GLN A 652 -47.42 21.20 -2.96
C GLN A 652 -48.08 20.78 -4.29
N CYS A 653 -48.95 21.61 -4.88
CA CYS A 653 -49.69 21.27 -6.12
C CYS A 653 -48.90 21.43 -7.43
N ASN A 654 -47.56 21.47 -7.36
CA ASN A 654 -46.66 21.59 -8.50
C ASN A 654 -47.00 22.74 -9.47
N GLY A 655 -47.62 23.84 -9.01
CA GLY A 655 -47.99 24.94 -9.92
C GLY A 655 -49.25 24.72 -10.74
N HIS A 656 -49.91 23.56 -10.62
CA HIS A 656 -51.06 23.17 -11.44
C HIS A 656 -52.41 23.26 -10.73
N SER A 657 -52.41 23.58 -9.44
CA SER A 657 -53.60 23.90 -8.66
C SER A 657 -53.25 24.80 -7.49
N THR A 658 -54.25 25.40 -6.86
CA THR A 658 -54.11 26.12 -5.58
C THR A 658 -54.60 25.24 -4.43
N CYS A 659 -53.97 25.35 -3.26
CA CYS A 659 -54.40 24.55 -2.11
C CYS A 659 -55.61 25.13 -1.37
N ILE A 660 -56.56 24.26 -1.04
CA ILE A 660 -57.66 24.50 -0.11
C ILE A 660 -57.27 23.90 1.24
N ASN A 661 -57.54 24.63 2.34
CA ASN A 661 -57.18 24.23 3.71
C ASN A 661 -55.69 23.85 3.86
N SER A 662 -54.84 24.58 3.12
CA SER A 662 -53.38 24.51 3.14
C SER A 662 -52.71 23.22 2.61
N ASN A 663 -53.37 22.05 2.53
CA ASN A 663 -52.70 20.78 2.16
C ASN A 663 -53.34 20.01 0.97
N VAL A 664 -54.50 20.43 0.45
CA VAL A 664 -55.22 19.68 -0.60
C VAL A 664 -55.33 20.52 -1.87
N CYS A 665 -54.89 19.97 -2.99
CA CYS A 665 -55.07 20.59 -4.30
C CYS A 665 -56.54 20.55 -4.73
N ASP A 666 -57.07 21.68 -5.16
CA ASP A 666 -58.48 21.82 -5.55
C ASP A 666 -58.82 20.96 -6.79
N GLN A 667 -58.49 21.48 -7.97
CA GLN A 667 -58.58 20.76 -9.24
C GLN A 667 -57.28 20.95 -10.00
N CYS A 668 -56.66 19.83 -10.38
CA CYS A 668 -55.45 19.83 -11.20
C CYS A 668 -55.77 20.35 -12.61
N LYS A 669 -55.00 21.35 -13.05
CA LYS A 669 -55.10 21.98 -14.37
C LYS A 669 -53.95 21.50 -15.27
N ASN A 670 -53.91 22.00 -16.50
CA ASN A 670 -52.81 21.74 -17.46
C ASN A 670 -52.58 20.25 -17.76
N LEU A 671 -53.65 19.47 -17.88
CA LEU A 671 -53.58 18.04 -18.23
C LEU A 671 -52.83 17.20 -17.20
N THR A 672 -52.88 17.61 -15.93
CA THR A 672 -52.26 16.90 -14.79
C THR A 672 -53.30 16.23 -13.90
N THR A 673 -52.86 15.23 -13.14
CA THR A 673 -53.66 14.45 -12.19
C THR A 673 -52.76 13.96 -11.04
N GLY A 674 -53.37 13.39 -10.00
CA GLY A 674 -52.69 13.00 -8.76
C GLY A 674 -53.08 13.87 -7.57
N LYS A 675 -52.60 13.54 -6.37
CA LYS A 675 -52.97 14.25 -5.13
C LYS A 675 -52.34 15.65 -5.05
N GLN A 676 -51.23 15.83 -5.75
CA GLN A 676 -50.39 17.01 -5.82
C GLN A 676 -50.20 17.50 -7.26
N CYS A 677 -51.05 17.04 -8.19
CA CYS A 677 -50.94 17.31 -9.62
C CYS A 677 -49.57 16.90 -10.21
N GLU A 678 -49.03 15.80 -9.69
CA GLU A 678 -47.67 15.32 -9.90
C GLU A 678 -47.51 14.38 -11.11
N THR A 679 -48.61 14.02 -11.78
CA THR A 679 -48.60 13.13 -12.95
C THR A 679 -49.40 13.71 -14.11
N CYS A 680 -49.04 13.36 -15.35
CA CYS A 680 -49.86 13.71 -16.50
C CYS A 680 -51.12 12.84 -16.55
N MET A 681 -52.23 13.41 -17.03
CA MET A 681 -53.46 12.67 -17.29
C MET A 681 -53.20 11.53 -18.28
N PRO A 682 -53.92 10.39 -18.18
CA PRO A 682 -53.78 9.29 -19.13
C PRO A 682 -53.92 9.76 -20.59
N GLY A 683 -52.91 9.46 -21.41
CA GLY A 683 -52.84 9.87 -22.82
C GLY A 683 -51.95 11.10 -23.10
N TYR A 684 -51.46 11.78 -22.06
CA TYR A 684 -50.54 12.91 -22.15
C TYR A 684 -49.18 12.56 -21.54
N TYR A 685 -48.10 13.17 -22.04
CA TYR A 685 -46.72 12.85 -21.64
C TYR A 685 -45.93 14.11 -21.30
N GLY A 686 -45.02 14.01 -20.32
CA GLY A 686 -44.19 15.12 -19.88
C GLY A 686 -43.78 14.99 -18.42
N ASP A 687 -43.23 16.09 -17.87
CA ASP A 687 -42.88 16.23 -16.46
C ASP A 687 -43.64 17.43 -15.90
N PRO A 688 -44.72 17.22 -15.12
CA PRO A 688 -45.53 18.29 -14.55
C PRO A 688 -44.96 18.88 -13.26
N THR A 689 -43.79 18.45 -12.79
CA THR A 689 -43.24 18.96 -11.53
C THR A 689 -42.90 20.46 -11.62
N ASN A 690 -43.20 21.20 -10.54
CA ASN A 690 -42.87 22.62 -10.38
C ASN A 690 -43.33 23.58 -11.52
N GLY A 691 -44.51 23.34 -12.09
CA GLY A 691 -45.07 24.12 -13.19
C GLY A 691 -44.56 23.69 -14.56
N GLY A 692 -44.15 22.43 -14.68
CA GLY A 692 -43.81 21.78 -15.93
C GLY A 692 -45.03 21.58 -16.85
N GLN A 693 -44.90 20.77 -17.89
CA GLN A 693 -45.95 20.62 -18.90
C GLN A 693 -46.20 19.16 -19.25
N CYS A 694 -47.48 18.85 -19.50
CA CYS A 694 -47.96 17.61 -20.09
C CYS A 694 -48.52 17.93 -21.48
N THR A 695 -48.08 17.20 -22.50
CA THR A 695 -48.46 17.41 -23.92
C THR A 695 -49.06 16.17 -24.55
#